data_AF-A0A955AKW3-F1
#
_entry.id   AF-A0A955AKW3-F1
#
_cell.length_a   1.000
_cell.length_b   1.000
_cell.length_c   1.000
_cell.angle_alpha   90.00
_cell.angle_beta   90.00
_cell.angle_gamma   90.00
#
_symmetry.space_group_name_H-M   'P 1'
#
loop_
_entity.id
_entity.type
_entity.pdbx_description
1 polymer ?
#
loop_
_entity_poly.entity_id
_entity_poly.type
_entity_poly.pdbx_seq_one_letter_code
_entity_poly.pdbx_strand_id
1 'polypeptide(L)'
;MQQSPPIDFVLRSDLQFTVHHHGESIWYAVHDPTNGKYIRIGRQEYVLACSLNGHITLNQLIAAVKDISPDILLTEQSANEIILMLASMGLLRRGNTQTPLKPLDSRKLSGTVWGLLYTRIPIIKGRTLQTIVDSLVPLVSVYTLVFMLLIVSASVLAVANGWQEFMRVNEKLFVADGRIWWIVAWFVLKMAHELAHAVAARCVGCEIRSAGISFLYLAPIPFVDVSDLWTISNRWHRILVSGSGVLVEITIAAVFALISLSTDNEFLQYFSCAVATLGVFTTLAFNANPLARFDGYFIVADLLNRPNLWMEASIELRELFSRVFGGRRRARRAQLGLLTFGLCSYLYRMLILLTLALWCLIVWQGLGVVVVLWGAYAIIVAPTIKSWKKPNPANTQAGYQPKLSTIVVSICLFLLAVLGIGHLPSPIQPAAPGWVYFEDPVTVRAGSDGIISEVFVKRLEYVEPGTLLAKIENPELIVEVAQQHKKIEQVEEQMHLHLSKNEIRETQAQNAKLASLREQLGQLESRVAALDVVAPRGGQVVWSEFDHSLGQNVTMGTALFTIAEPQRLEVTAMVTQDSVDAFLKGKNSQAFVFGSQGQSGAAALTHVDPRGSDFLREPYLAATYGGPINVHIQTDNTQHQIFKMVTPRFESKISLPPEAAHFVPGQLVWVRAPNHSIPIWQIASRWLEQKWDNVELDSHHE
;
A
#
# COMPACT_ATOMS: atom_id res chain seq x y z
N MET A 1 -23.40 -69.64 -18.27
CA MET A 1 -23.44 -68.22 -18.69
C MET A 1 -24.04 -67.43 -17.55
N GLN A 2 -23.21 -66.86 -16.67
CA GLN A 2 -23.69 -65.93 -15.64
C GLN A 2 -24.13 -64.65 -16.34
N GLN A 3 -25.42 -64.36 -16.32
CA GLN A 3 -25.95 -63.09 -16.82
C GLN A 3 -25.47 -61.98 -15.89
N SER A 4 -24.68 -61.04 -16.42
CA SER A 4 -24.25 -59.85 -15.70
C SER A 4 -25.49 -59.11 -15.16
N PRO A 5 -25.44 -58.57 -13.92
CA PRO A 5 -26.58 -57.87 -13.34
C PRO A 5 -27.00 -56.68 -14.21
N PRO A 6 -28.32 -56.38 -14.30
CA PRO A 6 -28.82 -55.24 -15.08
C PRO A 6 -28.32 -53.91 -14.50
N ILE A 7 -28.03 -52.97 -15.38
CA ILE A 7 -27.56 -51.63 -15.01
C ILE A 7 -28.81 -50.75 -14.77
N ASP A 8 -29.11 -50.48 -13.50
CA ASP A 8 -30.24 -49.64 -13.05
C ASP A 8 -30.05 -48.12 -13.27
N PHE A 9 -29.05 -47.70 -14.07
CA PHE A 9 -28.75 -46.27 -14.27
C PHE A 9 -29.44 -45.72 -15.52
N VAL A 10 -30.00 -44.53 -15.38
CA VAL A 10 -30.67 -43.78 -16.45
C VAL A 10 -30.09 -42.37 -16.49
N LEU A 11 -29.94 -41.82 -17.70
CA LEU A 11 -29.57 -40.42 -17.87
C LEU A 11 -30.65 -39.49 -17.29
N ARG A 12 -30.22 -38.41 -16.64
CA ARG A 12 -31.12 -37.36 -16.16
C ARG A 12 -31.77 -36.62 -17.33
N SER A 13 -33.09 -36.44 -17.28
CA SER A 13 -33.90 -35.84 -18.34
C SER A 13 -33.87 -34.31 -18.37
N ASP A 14 -33.37 -33.68 -17.30
CA ASP A 14 -33.25 -32.23 -17.17
C ASP A 14 -31.94 -31.68 -17.76
N LEU A 15 -31.03 -32.55 -18.22
CA LEU A 15 -29.75 -32.14 -18.80
C LEU A 15 -29.93 -31.59 -20.22
N GLN A 16 -29.32 -30.44 -20.51
CA GLN A 16 -29.25 -29.91 -21.88
C GLN A 16 -27.88 -30.19 -22.48
N PHE A 17 -27.85 -30.62 -23.74
CA PHE A 17 -26.63 -30.96 -24.46
C PHE A 17 -26.40 -29.99 -25.62
N THR A 18 -25.23 -29.36 -25.66
CA THR A 18 -24.78 -28.57 -26.81
C THR A 18 -23.59 -29.26 -27.49
N VAL A 19 -23.62 -29.32 -28.82
CA VAL A 19 -22.59 -29.96 -29.63
C VAL A 19 -21.49 -28.96 -29.98
N HIS A 20 -20.24 -29.36 -29.78
CA HIS A 20 -19.07 -28.56 -30.16
C HIS A 20 -18.15 -29.37 -31.09
N HIS A 21 -17.73 -28.73 -32.17
CA HIS A 21 -16.80 -29.30 -33.14
C HIS A 21 -15.39 -28.76 -32.90
N HIS A 22 -14.39 -29.64 -32.78
CA HIS A 22 -12.99 -29.29 -32.67
C HIS A 22 -12.18 -30.08 -33.71
N GLY A 23 -11.97 -29.50 -34.89
CA GLY A 23 -11.39 -30.22 -36.02
C GLY A 23 -12.25 -31.44 -36.37
N GLU A 24 -11.65 -32.64 -36.40
CA GLU A 24 -12.34 -33.92 -36.59
C GLU A 24 -13.00 -34.48 -35.32
N SER A 25 -12.72 -33.89 -34.15
CA SER A 25 -13.22 -34.39 -32.85
C SER A 25 -14.49 -33.66 -32.40
N ILE A 26 -15.52 -34.41 -32.00
CA ILE A 26 -16.80 -33.89 -31.50
C ILE A 26 -16.85 -34.10 -29.99
N TRP A 27 -17.26 -33.06 -29.25
CA TRP A 27 -17.53 -33.14 -27.82
C TRP A 27 -18.83 -32.41 -27.46
N TYR A 28 -19.45 -32.79 -26.36
CA TYR A 28 -20.74 -32.29 -25.90
C TYR A 28 -20.57 -31.54 -24.56
N ALA A 29 -21.11 -30.33 -24.47
CA ALA A 29 -21.26 -29.64 -23.19
C ALA A 29 -22.63 -29.99 -22.60
N VAL A 30 -22.62 -30.47 -21.36
CA VAL A 30 -23.79 -30.84 -20.57
C VAL A 30 -24.06 -29.74 -19.56
N HIS A 31 -25.24 -29.16 -19.62
CA HIS A 31 -25.75 -28.23 -18.63
C HIS A 31 -26.56 -29.00 -17.57
N ASP A 32 -26.12 -28.92 -16.31
CA ASP A 32 -26.92 -29.35 -15.16
C ASP A 32 -27.68 -28.13 -14.61
N PRO A 33 -28.99 -27.99 -14.88
CA PRO A 33 -29.78 -26.83 -14.43
C PRO A 33 -29.95 -26.79 -12.91
N THR A 34 -29.86 -27.93 -12.20
CA THR A 34 -30.04 -27.97 -10.74
C THR A 34 -28.83 -27.49 -9.97
N ASN A 35 -27.62 -27.75 -10.49
CA ASN A 35 -26.36 -27.36 -9.86
C ASN A 35 -25.67 -26.19 -10.56
N GLY A 36 -26.20 -25.74 -11.70
CA GLY A 36 -25.61 -24.72 -12.55
C GLY A 36 -24.23 -25.09 -13.11
N LYS A 37 -23.90 -26.38 -13.20
CA LYS A 37 -22.57 -26.84 -13.63
C LYS A 37 -22.55 -27.14 -15.12
N TYR A 38 -21.44 -26.80 -15.77
CA TYR A 38 -21.14 -27.20 -17.14
C TYR A 38 -20.11 -28.32 -17.12
N ILE A 39 -20.46 -29.45 -17.72
CA ILE A 39 -19.61 -30.64 -17.77
C ILE A 39 -19.33 -30.95 -19.23
N ARG A 40 -18.07 -31.19 -19.58
CA ARG A 40 -17.67 -31.60 -20.92
C ARG A 40 -17.58 -33.13 -20.98
N ILE A 41 -18.27 -33.74 -21.95
CA ILE A 41 -18.18 -35.16 -22.25
C ILE A 41 -17.82 -35.35 -23.73
N GLY A 42 -17.09 -36.41 -24.07
CA GLY A 42 -16.76 -36.73 -25.47
C GLY A 42 -17.92 -37.44 -26.19
N ARG A 43 -17.69 -37.75 -27.47
CA ARG A 43 -18.69 -38.46 -28.30
C ARG A 43 -19.01 -39.86 -27.78
N GLN A 44 -18.00 -40.59 -27.30
CA GLN A 44 -18.20 -41.96 -26.80
C GLN A 44 -19.04 -41.97 -25.53
N GLU A 45 -18.76 -41.02 -24.63
CA GLU A 45 -19.45 -40.88 -23.36
C GLU A 45 -20.88 -40.38 -23.54
N TYR A 46 -21.13 -39.50 -24.51
CA TYR A 46 -22.48 -39.05 -24.87
C TYR A 46 -23.34 -40.19 -25.42
N VAL A 47 -22.83 -40.95 -26.39
CA VAL A 47 -23.58 -42.07 -27.00
C VAL A 47 -23.87 -43.16 -25.95
N LEU A 48 -22.89 -43.46 -25.09
CA LEU A 48 -23.09 -44.39 -23.98
C LEU A 48 -24.13 -43.85 -22.99
N ALA A 49 -24.05 -42.58 -22.60
CA ALA A 49 -25.00 -41.94 -21.70
C ALA A 49 -26.44 -41.99 -22.23
N CYS A 50 -26.66 -41.71 -23.52
CA CYS A 50 -27.97 -41.77 -24.15
C CYS A 50 -28.52 -43.20 -24.28
N SER A 51 -27.65 -44.21 -24.30
CA SER A 51 -28.04 -45.63 -24.41
C SER A 51 -28.43 -46.26 -23.07
N LEU A 52 -28.25 -45.55 -21.94
CA LEU A 52 -28.62 -46.02 -20.61
C LEU A 52 -30.11 -45.81 -20.32
N ASN A 53 -30.89 -46.90 -20.39
CA ASN A 53 -32.35 -46.90 -20.18
C ASN A 53 -32.79 -47.59 -18.87
N GLY A 54 -31.86 -48.05 -18.02
CA GLY A 54 -32.16 -48.62 -16.69
C GLY A 54 -32.52 -50.11 -16.65
N HIS A 55 -32.62 -50.79 -17.80
CA HIS A 55 -32.98 -52.22 -17.88
C HIS A 55 -32.04 -53.05 -18.78
N ILE A 56 -30.88 -52.50 -19.12
CA ILE A 56 -29.91 -53.10 -20.05
C ILE A 56 -28.74 -53.73 -19.29
N THR A 57 -28.24 -54.89 -19.75
CA THR A 57 -26.99 -55.48 -19.27
C THR A 57 -25.77 -54.88 -19.97
N LEU A 58 -24.58 -54.91 -19.35
CA LEU A 58 -23.36 -54.30 -19.92
C LEU A 58 -23.06 -54.77 -21.36
N ASN A 59 -23.27 -56.05 -21.66
CA ASN A 59 -23.01 -56.63 -22.98
C ASN A 59 -24.03 -56.15 -24.03
N GLN A 60 -25.29 -55.97 -23.62
CA GLN A 60 -26.33 -55.37 -24.46
C GLN A 60 -26.09 -53.87 -24.69
N LEU A 61 -25.54 -53.15 -23.71
CA LEU A 61 -25.15 -51.74 -23.86
C LEU A 61 -24.04 -51.58 -24.90
N ILE A 62 -23.01 -52.42 -24.84
CA ILE A 62 -21.90 -52.39 -25.80
C ILE A 62 -22.40 -52.72 -27.22
N ALA A 63 -23.30 -53.70 -27.35
CA ALA A 63 -23.94 -54.01 -28.63
C ALA A 63 -24.78 -52.82 -29.16
N ALA A 64 -25.60 -52.20 -28.31
CA ALA A 64 -26.41 -51.04 -28.70
C ALA A 64 -25.57 -49.83 -29.15
N VAL A 65 -24.46 -49.55 -28.45
CA VAL A 65 -23.56 -48.47 -28.85
C VAL A 65 -22.86 -48.79 -30.19
N LYS A 66 -22.49 -50.05 -30.42
CA LYS A 66 -21.90 -50.50 -31.69
C LYS A 66 -22.87 -50.35 -32.87
N ASP A 67 -24.16 -50.60 -32.65
CA ASP A 67 -25.21 -50.41 -33.66
C ASP A 67 -25.45 -48.92 -33.97
N ILE A 68 -25.38 -48.04 -32.95
CA ILE A 68 -25.59 -46.58 -33.10
C ILE A 68 -24.36 -45.89 -33.72
N SER A 69 -23.15 -46.36 -33.43
CA SER A 69 -21.91 -45.76 -33.92
C SER A 69 -20.82 -46.83 -34.09
N PRO A 70 -20.68 -47.41 -35.30
CA PRO A 70 -19.74 -48.51 -35.57
C PRO A 70 -18.26 -48.12 -35.41
N ASP A 71 -17.95 -46.82 -35.45
CA ASP A 71 -16.60 -46.27 -35.26
C ASP A 71 -16.10 -46.32 -33.80
N ILE A 72 -16.99 -46.59 -32.84
CA ILE A 72 -16.69 -46.54 -31.41
C ILE A 72 -16.39 -47.96 -30.89
N LEU A 73 -15.12 -48.25 -30.63
CA LEU A 73 -14.68 -49.50 -30.03
C LEU A 73 -14.70 -49.38 -28.48
N LEU A 74 -15.74 -49.92 -27.86
CA LEU A 74 -15.86 -49.97 -26.39
C LEU A 74 -15.50 -51.37 -25.87
N THR A 75 -14.63 -51.42 -24.86
CA THR A 75 -14.40 -52.62 -24.05
C THR A 75 -15.28 -52.61 -22.79
N GLU A 76 -15.52 -53.77 -22.18
CA GLU A 76 -16.28 -53.85 -20.91
C GLU A 76 -15.66 -52.99 -19.79
N GLN A 77 -14.32 -52.89 -19.75
CA GLN A 77 -13.61 -52.05 -18.80
C GLN A 77 -13.86 -50.56 -19.07
N SER A 78 -13.70 -50.11 -20.32
CA SER A 78 -13.93 -48.72 -20.71
C SER A 78 -15.38 -48.29 -20.47
N ALA A 79 -16.35 -49.16 -20.74
CA ALA A 79 -17.76 -48.87 -20.50
C ALA A 79 -18.05 -48.66 -18.99
N ASN A 80 -17.51 -49.52 -18.12
CA ASN A 80 -17.65 -49.37 -16.67
C ASN A 80 -16.97 -48.10 -16.14
N GLU A 81 -15.79 -47.76 -16.64
CA GLU A 81 -15.09 -46.52 -16.27
C GLU A 81 -15.91 -45.27 -16.64
N ILE A 82 -16.50 -45.27 -17.84
CA ILE A 82 -17.36 -44.16 -18.30
C ILE A 82 -18.62 -44.06 -17.43
N ILE A 83 -19.27 -45.18 -17.09
CA ILE A 83 -20.46 -45.18 -16.22
C ILE A 83 -20.13 -44.64 -14.83
N LEU A 84 -19.02 -45.09 -14.23
CA LEU A 84 -18.56 -44.60 -12.93
C LEU A 84 -18.21 -43.10 -12.99
N MET A 85 -17.60 -42.66 -14.08
CA MET A 85 -17.29 -41.25 -14.32
C MET A 85 -18.58 -40.41 -14.39
N LEU A 86 -19.57 -40.81 -15.21
CA LEU A 86 -20.87 -40.14 -15.33
C LEU A 86 -21.65 -40.13 -14.00
N ALA A 87 -21.60 -41.24 -13.24
CA ALA A 87 -22.19 -41.32 -11.91
C ALA A 87 -21.48 -40.39 -10.90
N SER A 88 -20.15 -40.33 -10.93
CA SER A 88 -19.36 -39.43 -10.08
C SER A 88 -19.60 -37.95 -10.38
N MET A 89 -20.03 -37.64 -11.61
CA MET A 89 -20.42 -36.30 -12.03
C MET A 89 -21.88 -35.94 -11.68
N GLY A 90 -22.67 -36.89 -11.16
CA GLY A 90 -24.08 -36.67 -10.82
C GLY A 90 -25.02 -36.54 -12.02
N LEU A 91 -24.59 -37.04 -13.19
CA LEU A 91 -25.36 -37.00 -14.44
C LEU A 91 -26.37 -38.15 -14.55
N LEU A 92 -26.17 -39.21 -13.75
CA LEU A 92 -27.01 -40.41 -13.76
C LEU A 92 -27.97 -40.43 -12.56
N ARG A 93 -29.18 -40.93 -12.79
CA ARG A 93 -30.17 -41.30 -11.75
C ARG A 93 -30.35 -42.81 -11.71
N ARG A 94 -30.82 -43.33 -10.59
CA ARG A 94 -31.23 -44.74 -10.48
C ARG A 94 -32.70 -44.87 -10.93
N GLY A 95 -33.02 -45.88 -11.73
CA GLY A 95 -34.25 -45.98 -12.52
C GLY A 95 -35.58 -45.68 -11.80
N ASN A 96 -35.68 -46.00 -10.51
CA ASN A 96 -36.90 -45.81 -9.70
C ASN A 96 -36.92 -44.55 -8.82
N THR A 97 -35.88 -43.71 -8.85
CA THR A 97 -35.80 -42.53 -7.98
C THR A 97 -35.53 -41.25 -8.77
N GLN A 98 -36.29 -40.19 -8.51
CA GLN A 98 -36.00 -38.84 -9.05
C GLN A 98 -34.75 -38.21 -8.43
N THR A 99 -34.24 -38.77 -7.33
CA THR A 99 -33.03 -38.28 -6.68
C THR A 99 -31.79 -38.61 -7.52
N PRO A 100 -31.00 -37.61 -7.93
CA PRO A 100 -29.72 -37.85 -8.59
C PRO A 100 -28.80 -38.64 -7.67
N LEU A 101 -27.96 -39.49 -8.24
CA LEU A 101 -26.91 -40.14 -7.46
C LEU A 101 -26.05 -39.04 -6.86
N LYS A 102 -25.96 -39.00 -5.52
CA LYS A 102 -25.01 -38.11 -4.86
C LYS A 102 -23.63 -38.45 -5.41
N PRO A 103 -22.87 -37.47 -5.93
CA PRO A 103 -21.54 -37.72 -6.43
C PRO A 103 -20.75 -38.44 -5.32
N LEU A 104 -20.13 -39.59 -5.64
CA LEU A 104 -19.24 -40.32 -4.74
C LEU A 104 -18.25 -39.31 -4.16
N ASP A 105 -18.36 -39.07 -2.85
CA ASP A 105 -17.77 -37.94 -2.14
C ASP A 105 -16.35 -37.64 -2.62
N SER A 106 -16.20 -36.58 -3.40
CA SER A 106 -14.90 -35.98 -3.64
C SER A 106 -14.97 -34.48 -3.39
N ARG A 107 -14.36 -34.10 -2.25
CA ARG A 107 -13.92 -32.75 -1.88
C ARG A 107 -14.93 -31.85 -1.15
N LYS A 108 -15.52 -32.35 -0.06
CA LYS A 108 -15.93 -31.47 1.07
C LYS A 108 -14.79 -31.19 2.07
N LEU A 109 -13.53 -31.39 1.69
CA LEU A 109 -12.36 -31.35 2.58
C LEU A 109 -11.42 -30.16 2.37
N SER A 110 -11.96 -28.94 2.22
CA SER A 110 -11.20 -27.70 2.49
C SER A 110 -12.06 -26.55 3.04
N GLY A 111 -13.25 -26.84 3.54
CA GLY A 111 -14.39 -25.91 3.58
C GLY A 111 -14.31 -24.73 4.55
N THR A 112 -13.56 -24.77 5.64
CA THR A 112 -13.76 -23.75 6.69
C THR A 112 -12.87 -22.52 6.54
N VAL A 113 -11.60 -22.68 6.14
CA VAL A 113 -10.65 -21.54 6.05
C VAL A 113 -10.47 -21.03 4.62
N TRP A 114 -10.38 -21.93 3.63
CA TRP A 114 -10.38 -21.53 2.21
C TRP A 114 -11.73 -21.03 1.73
N GLY A 115 -12.82 -21.49 2.37
CA GLY A 115 -14.17 -21.01 2.11
C GLY A 115 -14.31 -19.52 2.42
N LEU A 116 -13.76 -19.05 3.55
CA LEU A 116 -13.78 -17.64 3.95
C LEU A 116 -13.03 -16.72 2.98
N LEU A 117 -11.88 -17.18 2.47
CA LEU A 117 -11.03 -16.43 1.53
C LEU A 117 -11.51 -16.42 0.07
N TYR A 118 -12.54 -17.22 -0.25
CA TYR A 118 -13.17 -17.31 -1.56
C TYR A 118 -14.69 -17.44 -1.43
N THR A 119 -15.29 -16.60 -0.58
CA THR A 119 -16.75 -16.52 -0.46
C THR A 119 -17.33 -15.66 -1.58
N ARG A 120 -18.39 -16.14 -2.23
CA ARG A 120 -19.19 -15.35 -3.17
C ARG A 120 -20.50 -15.02 -2.52
N ILE A 121 -20.78 -13.72 -2.36
CA ILE A 121 -22.04 -13.22 -1.84
C ILE A 121 -22.83 -12.67 -3.02
N PRO A 122 -23.82 -13.42 -3.56
CA PRO A 122 -24.68 -12.91 -4.62
C PRO A 122 -25.64 -11.86 -4.05
N ILE A 123 -25.52 -10.62 -4.53
CA ILE A 123 -26.33 -9.48 -4.07
C ILE A 123 -27.61 -9.37 -4.90
N ILE A 124 -27.49 -9.52 -6.23
CA ILE A 124 -28.61 -9.42 -7.17
C ILE A 124 -28.72 -10.76 -7.89
N LYS A 125 -29.92 -11.35 -7.90
CA LYS A 125 -30.19 -12.66 -8.52
C LYS A 125 -31.31 -12.58 -9.54
N GLY A 126 -31.22 -13.43 -10.56
CA GLY A 126 -32.32 -13.73 -11.48
C GLY A 126 -32.83 -12.53 -12.28
N ARG A 127 -34.16 -12.36 -12.29
CA ARG A 127 -34.90 -11.50 -13.24
C ARG A 127 -34.60 -10.01 -13.11
N THR A 128 -34.27 -9.52 -11.91
CA THR A 128 -33.96 -8.11 -11.68
C THR A 128 -32.67 -7.70 -12.38
N LEU A 129 -31.62 -8.52 -12.26
CA LEU A 129 -30.35 -8.29 -12.95
C LEU A 129 -30.55 -8.34 -14.46
N GLN A 130 -31.33 -9.32 -14.93
CA GLN A 130 -31.62 -9.48 -16.34
C GLN A 130 -32.36 -8.27 -16.92
N THR A 131 -33.27 -7.64 -16.16
CA THR A 131 -33.98 -6.43 -16.60
C THR A 131 -33.05 -5.22 -16.72
N ILE A 132 -32.12 -5.05 -15.77
CA ILE A 132 -31.10 -4.00 -15.83
C ILE A 132 -30.21 -4.21 -17.05
N VAL A 133 -29.75 -5.44 -17.27
CA VAL A 133 -28.89 -5.77 -18.40
C VAL A 133 -29.63 -5.63 -19.73
N ASP A 134 -30.87 -6.12 -19.84
CA ASP A 134 -31.70 -6.01 -21.03
C ASP A 134 -31.96 -4.54 -21.43
N SER A 135 -32.00 -3.63 -20.45
CA SER A 135 -32.09 -2.19 -20.70
C SER A 135 -30.81 -1.59 -21.32
N LEU A 136 -29.65 -2.23 -21.09
CA LEU A 136 -28.35 -1.80 -21.59
C LEU A 136 -27.94 -2.49 -22.89
N VAL A 137 -28.57 -3.62 -23.25
CA VAL A 137 -28.34 -4.34 -24.51
C VAL A 137 -28.43 -3.44 -25.76
N PRO A 138 -29.37 -2.47 -25.88
CA PRO A 138 -29.44 -1.58 -27.03
C PRO A 138 -28.18 -0.71 -27.23
N LEU A 139 -27.40 -0.49 -26.17
CA LEU A 139 -26.13 0.24 -26.26
C LEU A 139 -25.04 -0.60 -26.91
N VAL A 140 -25.22 -1.92 -27.07
CA VAL A 140 -24.24 -2.78 -27.74
C VAL A 140 -24.51 -2.75 -29.25
N SER A 141 -23.77 -1.89 -29.93
CA SER A 141 -23.82 -1.77 -31.39
C SER A 141 -22.42 -1.61 -31.97
N VAL A 142 -22.29 -1.82 -33.29
CA VAL A 142 -21.04 -1.51 -34.03
C VAL A 142 -20.67 -0.04 -33.88
N TYR A 143 -21.65 0.87 -33.84
CA TYR A 143 -21.42 2.30 -33.63
C TYR A 143 -20.81 2.59 -32.25
N THR A 144 -21.28 1.91 -31.22
CA THR A 144 -20.73 2.03 -29.86
C THR A 144 -19.31 1.53 -29.82
N LEU A 145 -19.00 0.41 -30.49
CA LEU A 145 -17.63 -0.10 -30.60
C LEU A 145 -16.72 0.91 -31.30
N VAL A 146 -17.13 1.45 -32.45
CA VAL A 146 -16.36 2.47 -33.19
C VAL A 146 -16.17 3.72 -32.33
N PHE A 147 -17.20 4.18 -31.63
CA PHE A 147 -17.13 5.32 -30.73
C PHE A 147 -16.14 5.10 -29.57
N MET A 148 -16.17 3.93 -28.92
CA MET A 148 -15.19 3.55 -27.90
C MET A 148 -13.77 3.56 -28.45
N LEU A 149 -13.54 2.97 -29.62
CA LEU A 149 -12.22 2.95 -30.27
C LEU A 149 -11.72 4.36 -30.64
N LEU A 150 -12.61 5.24 -31.09
CA LEU A 150 -12.29 6.64 -31.38
C LEU A 150 -11.89 7.40 -30.11
N ILE A 151 -12.62 7.22 -29.00
CA ILE A 151 -12.26 7.83 -27.70
C ILE A 151 -10.90 7.35 -27.23
N VAL A 152 -10.65 6.04 -27.29
CA VAL A 152 -9.36 5.47 -26.87
C VAL A 152 -8.23 6.01 -27.74
N SER A 153 -8.42 6.08 -29.05
CA SER A 153 -7.43 6.64 -29.97
C SER A 153 -7.17 8.13 -29.73
N ALA A 154 -8.22 8.93 -29.53
CA ALA A 154 -8.10 10.35 -29.19
C ALA A 154 -7.36 10.55 -27.86
N SER A 155 -7.67 9.75 -26.85
CA SER A 155 -7.00 9.77 -25.55
C SER A 155 -5.52 9.43 -25.64
N VAL A 156 -5.16 8.39 -26.40
CA VAL A 156 -3.75 8.03 -26.63
C VAL A 156 -3.00 9.17 -27.30
N LEU A 157 -3.58 9.80 -28.32
CA LEU A 157 -2.96 10.97 -28.99
C LEU A 157 -2.83 12.18 -28.04
N ALA A 158 -3.86 12.45 -27.23
CA ALA A 158 -3.84 13.55 -26.26
C ALA A 158 -2.78 13.34 -25.18
N VAL A 159 -2.69 12.13 -24.61
CA VAL A 159 -1.66 11.79 -23.61
C VAL A 159 -0.27 11.77 -24.22
N ALA A 160 -0.11 11.33 -25.48
CA ALA A 160 1.18 11.39 -26.17
C ALA A 160 1.65 12.84 -26.37
N ASN A 161 0.75 13.75 -26.75
CA ASN A 161 1.06 15.17 -26.94
C ASN A 161 1.26 15.91 -25.60
N GLY A 162 0.49 15.56 -24.58
CA GLY A 162 0.51 16.14 -23.23
C GLY A 162 1.32 15.34 -22.21
N TRP A 163 2.28 14.52 -22.66
CA TRP A 163 2.95 13.52 -21.81
C TRP A 163 3.57 14.12 -20.55
N GLN A 164 4.26 15.26 -20.69
CA GLN A 164 4.92 15.93 -19.56
C GLN A 164 3.91 16.43 -18.52
N GLU A 165 2.80 17.01 -18.96
CA GLU A 165 1.75 17.51 -18.07
C GLU A 165 1.02 16.37 -17.38
N PHE A 166 0.69 15.31 -18.12
CA PHE A 166 0.10 14.10 -17.53
C PHE A 166 1.01 13.48 -16.48
N MET A 167 2.33 13.38 -16.75
CA MET A 167 3.30 12.82 -15.80
C MET A 167 3.49 13.71 -14.56
N ARG A 168 3.49 15.03 -14.71
CA ARG A 168 3.58 15.98 -13.59
C ARG A 168 2.42 15.80 -12.60
N VAL A 169 1.19 15.60 -13.11
CA VAL A 169 0.02 15.31 -12.27
C VAL A 169 0.13 13.90 -11.67
N ASN A 170 0.59 12.93 -12.46
CA ASN A 170 0.75 11.53 -12.03
C ASN A 170 1.77 11.37 -10.88
N GLU A 171 2.81 12.19 -10.82
CA GLU A 171 3.78 12.21 -9.71
C GLU A 171 3.14 12.61 -8.36
N LYS A 172 2.12 13.49 -8.39
CA LYS A 172 1.36 13.88 -7.19
C LYS A 172 0.47 12.76 -6.65
N LEU A 173 0.16 11.74 -7.45
CA LEU A 173 -0.76 10.65 -7.06
C LEU A 173 -0.26 9.81 -5.87
N PHE A 174 1.05 9.81 -5.60
CA PHE A 174 1.65 9.04 -4.50
C PHE A 174 1.65 9.77 -3.15
N VAL A 175 1.06 10.97 -3.06
CA VAL A 175 0.90 11.73 -1.81
C VAL A 175 -0.36 11.28 -1.05
N ALA A 176 -0.30 11.25 0.28
CA ALA A 176 -1.09 10.39 1.15
C ALA A 176 -2.62 10.67 1.26
N ASP A 177 -3.11 11.85 0.86
CA ASP A 177 -4.46 12.31 1.22
C ASP A 177 -5.61 11.80 0.31
N GLY A 178 -5.29 11.06 -0.76
CA GLY A 178 -6.28 10.59 -1.75
C GLY A 178 -6.73 9.12 -1.65
N ARG A 179 -6.22 8.33 -0.70
CA ARG A 179 -6.30 6.84 -0.73
C ARG A 179 -7.71 6.27 -0.77
N ILE A 180 -8.70 6.91 -0.14
CA ILE A 180 -10.07 6.40 -0.14
C ILE A 180 -10.72 6.50 -1.53
N TRP A 181 -10.41 7.58 -2.27
CA TRP A 181 -10.91 7.79 -3.63
C TRP A 181 -10.32 6.79 -4.62
N TRP A 182 -9.09 6.33 -4.40
CA TRP A 182 -8.50 5.24 -5.17
C TRP A 182 -9.26 3.93 -5.03
N ILE A 183 -9.64 3.57 -3.80
CA ILE A 183 -10.41 2.34 -3.54
C ILE A 183 -11.80 2.44 -4.16
N VAL A 184 -12.47 3.58 -4.02
CA VAL A 184 -13.79 3.82 -4.62
C VAL A 184 -13.70 3.76 -6.14
N ALA A 185 -12.74 4.46 -6.75
CA ALA A 185 -12.51 4.44 -8.20
C ALA A 185 -12.25 3.02 -8.72
N TRP A 186 -11.38 2.27 -8.03
CA TRP A 186 -11.09 0.88 -8.37
C TRP A 186 -12.34 0.01 -8.33
N PHE A 187 -13.13 0.11 -7.26
CA PHE A 187 -14.34 -0.69 -7.09
C PHE A 187 -15.39 -0.37 -8.17
N VAL A 188 -15.58 0.92 -8.48
CA VAL A 188 -16.51 1.36 -9.53
C VAL A 188 -16.05 0.88 -10.91
N LEU A 189 -14.76 0.98 -11.23
CA LEU A 189 -14.19 0.45 -12.48
C LEU A 189 -14.46 -1.05 -12.61
N LYS A 190 -14.24 -1.83 -11.55
CA LYS A 190 -14.53 -3.28 -11.58
C LYS A 190 -16.02 -3.59 -11.68
N MET A 191 -16.89 -2.79 -11.09
CA MET A 191 -18.34 -2.95 -11.27
C MET A 191 -18.76 -2.69 -12.73
N ALA A 192 -18.22 -1.66 -13.36
CA ALA A 192 -18.47 -1.37 -14.78
C ALA A 192 -17.92 -2.48 -15.70
N HIS A 193 -16.75 -3.02 -15.37
CA HIS A 193 -16.13 -4.15 -16.07
C HIS A 193 -17.01 -5.41 -16.03
N GLU A 194 -17.49 -5.81 -14.85
CA GLU A 194 -18.37 -6.98 -14.70
C GLU A 194 -19.73 -6.78 -15.37
N LEU A 195 -20.27 -5.55 -15.33
CA LEU A 195 -21.50 -5.20 -16.04
C LEU A 195 -21.32 -5.35 -17.56
N ALA A 196 -20.16 -4.96 -18.11
CA ALA A 196 -19.88 -5.13 -19.53
C ALA A 196 -19.90 -6.60 -19.95
N HIS A 197 -19.32 -7.51 -19.15
CA HIS A 197 -19.43 -8.96 -19.39
C HIS A 197 -20.87 -9.44 -19.38
N ALA A 198 -21.67 -8.96 -18.41
CA ALA A 198 -23.09 -9.31 -18.31
C ALA A 198 -23.85 -8.90 -19.58
N VAL A 199 -23.70 -7.65 -20.02
CA VAL A 199 -24.37 -7.11 -21.21
C VAL A 199 -23.92 -7.85 -22.47
N ALA A 200 -22.61 -8.06 -22.65
CA ALA A 200 -22.08 -8.79 -23.80
C ALA A 200 -22.58 -10.25 -23.85
N ALA A 201 -22.62 -10.94 -22.70
CA ALA A 201 -23.12 -12.30 -22.61
C ALA A 201 -24.61 -12.38 -22.96
N ARG A 202 -25.39 -11.38 -22.53
CA ARG A 202 -26.80 -11.30 -22.86
C ARG A 202 -27.05 -11.11 -24.35
N CYS A 203 -26.26 -10.28 -25.04
CA CYS A 203 -26.33 -10.10 -26.49
C CYS A 203 -26.05 -11.40 -27.28
N VAL A 204 -25.22 -12.28 -26.71
CA VAL A 204 -24.88 -13.59 -27.28
C VAL A 204 -25.93 -14.67 -26.96
N GLY A 205 -26.94 -14.34 -26.13
CA GLY A 205 -28.03 -15.24 -25.76
C GLY A 205 -27.78 -16.03 -24.48
N CYS A 206 -26.75 -15.69 -23.69
CA CYS A 206 -26.49 -16.32 -22.40
C CYS A 206 -27.45 -15.82 -21.30
N GLU A 207 -27.78 -16.70 -20.35
CA GLU A 207 -28.51 -16.31 -19.14
C GLU A 207 -27.57 -15.86 -18.01
N ILE A 208 -27.93 -14.75 -17.36
CA ILE A 208 -27.15 -14.19 -16.24
C ILE A 208 -27.81 -14.60 -14.94
N ARG A 209 -27.10 -15.39 -14.13
CA ARG A 209 -27.67 -16.01 -12.93
C ARG A 209 -27.66 -15.08 -11.72
N SER A 210 -26.50 -14.49 -11.46
CA SER A 210 -26.29 -13.65 -10.28
C SER A 210 -25.12 -12.69 -10.46
N ALA A 211 -25.21 -11.53 -9.82
CA ALA A 211 -24.13 -10.59 -9.63
C ALA A 211 -23.95 -10.30 -8.13
N GLY A 212 -22.73 -9.98 -7.71
CA GLY A 212 -22.48 -9.66 -6.31
C GLY A 212 -21.04 -9.31 -6.02
N ILE A 213 -20.61 -9.60 -4.79
CA ILE A 213 -19.24 -9.37 -4.35
C ILE A 213 -18.61 -10.71 -3.99
N SER A 214 -17.44 -10.99 -4.56
CA SER A 214 -16.58 -12.11 -4.24
C SER A 214 -15.44 -11.59 -3.37
N PHE A 215 -15.17 -12.26 -2.26
CA PHE A 215 -13.99 -11.97 -1.45
C PHE A 215 -12.84 -12.83 -1.96
N LEU A 216 -11.81 -12.19 -2.51
CA LEU A 216 -10.56 -12.85 -2.87
C LEU A 216 -9.47 -12.34 -1.92
N TYR A 217 -8.95 -13.20 -1.06
CA TYR A 217 -7.98 -12.80 -0.02
C TYR A 217 -8.48 -11.63 0.85
N LEU A 218 -9.76 -11.66 1.25
CA LEU A 218 -10.45 -10.61 2.02
C LEU A 218 -10.70 -9.29 1.27
N ALA A 219 -10.20 -9.13 0.04
CA ALA A 219 -10.53 -7.99 -0.80
C ALA A 219 -11.91 -8.20 -1.49
N PRO A 220 -12.86 -7.25 -1.36
CA PRO A 220 -14.14 -7.33 -2.05
C PRO A 220 -13.96 -6.99 -3.54
N ILE A 221 -14.30 -7.94 -4.41
CA ILE A 221 -14.24 -7.79 -5.86
C ILE A 221 -15.65 -8.00 -6.42
N PRO A 222 -16.21 -7.06 -7.20
CA PRO A 222 -17.45 -7.29 -7.94
C PRO A 222 -17.34 -8.55 -8.82
N PHE A 223 -18.43 -9.32 -8.97
CA PHE A 223 -18.47 -10.44 -9.91
C PHE A 223 -19.84 -10.57 -10.57
N VAL A 224 -19.86 -11.05 -11.81
CA VAL A 224 -21.04 -11.58 -12.50
C VAL A 224 -20.84 -13.05 -12.85
N ASP A 225 -21.88 -13.87 -12.62
CA ASP A 225 -21.88 -15.27 -13.07
C ASP A 225 -22.24 -15.38 -14.56
N VAL A 226 -21.21 -15.44 -15.39
CA VAL A 226 -21.28 -15.65 -16.85
C VAL A 226 -21.01 -17.11 -17.24
N SER A 227 -21.22 -18.08 -16.33
CA SER A 227 -20.90 -19.49 -16.59
C SER A 227 -21.62 -20.07 -17.81
N ASP A 228 -22.72 -19.49 -18.25
CA ASP A 228 -23.44 -19.95 -19.44
C ASP A 228 -22.67 -19.74 -20.75
N LEU A 229 -21.61 -18.92 -20.74
CA LEU A 229 -20.74 -18.71 -21.90
C LEU A 229 -20.12 -20.00 -22.45
N TRP A 230 -19.97 -21.03 -21.62
CA TRP A 230 -19.42 -22.33 -22.02
C TRP A 230 -20.32 -23.11 -22.99
N THR A 231 -21.62 -22.77 -23.09
CA THR A 231 -22.55 -23.40 -24.07
C THR A 231 -22.38 -22.85 -25.48
N ILE A 232 -21.82 -21.65 -25.61
CA ILE A 232 -21.72 -20.95 -26.89
C ILE A 232 -20.66 -21.63 -27.77
N SER A 233 -21.09 -22.14 -28.92
CA SER A 233 -20.21 -22.82 -29.87
C SER A 233 -19.28 -21.87 -30.62
N ASN A 234 -19.77 -20.67 -30.99
CA ASN A 234 -18.98 -19.68 -31.72
C ASN A 234 -17.88 -19.06 -30.84
N ARG A 235 -16.62 -19.32 -31.19
CA ARG A 235 -15.45 -18.78 -30.48
C ARG A 235 -15.38 -17.25 -30.46
N TRP A 236 -15.85 -16.58 -31.52
CA TRP A 236 -15.78 -15.11 -31.60
C TRP A 236 -16.76 -14.45 -30.64
N HIS A 237 -17.91 -15.08 -30.40
CA HIS A 237 -18.84 -14.63 -29.37
C HIS A 237 -18.23 -14.79 -27.97
N ARG A 238 -17.54 -15.91 -27.68
CA ARG A 238 -16.83 -16.08 -26.40
C ARG A 238 -15.70 -15.08 -26.19
N ILE A 239 -14.92 -14.81 -27.25
CA ILE A 239 -13.87 -13.78 -27.25
C ILE A 239 -14.48 -12.39 -27.02
N LEU A 240 -15.59 -12.06 -27.66
CA LEU A 240 -16.27 -10.77 -27.48
C LEU A 240 -16.75 -10.57 -26.04
N VAL A 241 -17.36 -11.60 -25.44
CA VAL A 241 -17.77 -11.55 -24.04
C VAL A 241 -16.56 -11.39 -23.12
N SER A 242 -15.50 -12.17 -23.34
CA SER A 242 -14.26 -12.06 -22.55
C SER A 242 -13.55 -10.71 -22.73
N GLY A 243 -13.59 -10.11 -23.92
CA GLY A 243 -12.95 -8.81 -24.20
C GLY A 243 -13.76 -7.59 -23.76
N SER A 244 -15.06 -7.75 -23.50
CA SER A 244 -15.97 -6.62 -23.24
C SER A 244 -15.63 -5.83 -21.98
N GLY A 245 -15.29 -6.50 -20.87
CA GLY A 245 -14.85 -5.86 -19.63
C GLY A 245 -13.60 -5.01 -19.83
N VAL A 246 -12.58 -5.58 -20.49
CA VAL A 246 -11.32 -4.89 -20.84
C VAL A 246 -11.57 -3.64 -21.69
N LEU A 247 -12.45 -3.74 -22.70
CA LEU A 247 -12.76 -2.63 -23.60
C LEU A 247 -13.46 -1.48 -22.87
N VAL A 248 -14.45 -1.78 -22.02
CA VAL A 248 -15.17 -0.76 -21.25
C VAL A 248 -14.25 -0.11 -20.23
N GLU A 249 -13.43 -0.89 -19.53
CA GLU A 249 -12.48 -0.38 -18.54
C GLU A 249 -11.44 0.57 -19.17
N ILE A 250 -10.86 0.19 -20.32
CA ILE A 250 -9.93 1.06 -21.08
C ILE A 250 -10.63 2.31 -21.62
N THR A 251 -11.89 2.19 -22.04
CA THR A 251 -12.66 3.34 -22.54
C THR A 251 -12.93 4.34 -21.41
N ILE A 252 -13.32 3.86 -20.22
CA ILE A 252 -13.49 4.72 -19.04
C ILE A 252 -12.15 5.39 -18.71
N ALA A 253 -11.05 4.62 -18.67
CA ALA A 253 -9.73 5.18 -18.43
C ALA A 253 -9.35 6.26 -19.47
N ALA A 254 -9.70 6.04 -20.73
CA ALA A 254 -9.45 6.99 -21.82
C ALA A 254 -10.24 8.30 -21.67
N VAL A 255 -11.52 8.21 -21.27
CA VAL A 255 -12.35 9.39 -20.96
C VAL A 255 -11.75 10.20 -19.81
N PHE A 256 -11.37 9.54 -18.71
CA PHE A 256 -10.77 10.22 -17.57
C PHE A 256 -9.38 10.81 -17.89
N ALA A 257 -8.59 10.17 -18.74
CA ALA A 257 -7.34 10.76 -19.22
C ALA A 257 -7.57 12.05 -20.02
N LEU A 258 -8.61 12.09 -20.87
CA LEU A 258 -9.01 13.29 -21.60
C LEU A 258 -9.52 14.39 -20.67
N ILE A 259 -10.31 14.04 -19.65
CA ILE A 259 -10.79 15.00 -18.63
C ILE A 259 -9.60 15.59 -17.88
N SER A 260 -8.62 14.77 -17.49
CA SER A 260 -7.42 15.21 -16.80
C SER A 260 -6.62 16.26 -17.59
N LEU A 261 -6.60 16.16 -18.91
CA LEU A 261 -5.85 17.07 -19.78
C LEU A 261 -6.64 18.33 -20.19
N SER A 262 -7.95 18.38 -19.89
CA SER A 262 -8.84 19.46 -20.35
C SER A 262 -9.45 20.30 -19.22
N THR A 263 -9.22 19.94 -17.95
CA THR A 263 -9.77 20.65 -16.80
C THR A 263 -8.71 21.50 -16.09
N ASP A 264 -9.07 22.73 -15.75
CA ASP A 264 -8.25 23.63 -14.92
C ASP A 264 -8.49 23.42 -13.41
N ASN A 265 -9.53 22.68 -13.03
CA ASN A 265 -9.81 22.34 -11.63
C ASN A 265 -8.81 21.29 -11.12
N GLU A 266 -7.99 21.64 -10.13
CA GLU A 266 -6.91 20.79 -9.60
C GLU A 266 -7.41 19.46 -9.02
N PHE A 267 -8.55 19.46 -8.31
CA PHE A 267 -9.13 18.23 -7.76
C PHE A 267 -9.61 17.29 -8.87
N LEU A 268 -10.36 17.82 -9.84
CA LEU A 268 -10.89 17.03 -10.95
C LEU A 268 -9.76 16.50 -11.85
N GLN A 269 -8.73 17.31 -12.06
CA GLN A 269 -7.51 16.91 -12.78
C GLN A 269 -6.84 15.72 -12.08
N TYR A 270 -6.57 15.86 -10.78
CA TYR A 270 -5.95 14.81 -9.97
C TYR A 270 -6.78 13.51 -9.97
N PHE A 271 -8.07 13.60 -9.66
CA PHE A 271 -8.96 12.44 -9.59
C PHE A 271 -9.05 11.72 -10.94
N SER A 272 -9.13 12.48 -12.03
CA SER A 272 -9.23 11.91 -13.37
C SER A 272 -7.92 11.25 -13.82
N CYS A 273 -6.78 11.84 -13.50
CA CYS A 273 -5.46 11.22 -13.71
C CYS A 273 -5.36 9.90 -12.92
N ALA A 274 -5.81 9.87 -11.66
CA ALA A 274 -5.82 8.68 -10.82
C ALA A 274 -6.64 7.53 -11.44
N VAL A 275 -7.88 7.82 -11.85
CA VAL A 275 -8.79 6.83 -12.47
C VAL A 275 -8.20 6.31 -13.77
N ALA A 276 -7.63 7.18 -14.60
CA ALA A 276 -7.01 6.80 -15.86
C ALA A 276 -5.81 5.86 -15.65
N THR A 277 -4.87 6.26 -14.79
CA THR A 277 -3.67 5.47 -14.48
C THR A 277 -4.04 4.11 -13.87
N LEU A 278 -4.98 4.11 -12.91
CA LEU A 278 -5.46 2.89 -12.27
C LEU A 278 -6.18 1.96 -13.26
N GLY A 279 -7.05 2.48 -14.13
CA GLY A 279 -7.77 1.70 -15.12
C GLY A 279 -6.83 1.05 -16.14
N VAL A 280 -5.86 1.82 -16.68
CA VAL A 280 -4.85 1.29 -17.61
C VAL A 280 -3.99 0.24 -16.92
N PHE A 281 -3.48 0.52 -15.71
CA PHE A 281 -2.63 -0.39 -14.96
C PHE A 281 -3.36 -1.70 -14.66
N THR A 282 -4.56 -1.63 -14.08
CA THR A 282 -5.31 -2.84 -13.69
C THR A 282 -5.76 -3.65 -14.90
N THR A 283 -6.11 -2.99 -16.00
CA THR A 283 -6.48 -3.68 -17.23
C THR A 283 -5.28 -4.39 -17.86
N LEU A 284 -4.16 -3.70 -18.06
CA LEU A 284 -2.98 -4.29 -18.72
C LEU A 284 -2.27 -5.31 -17.84
N ALA A 285 -2.07 -4.99 -16.56
CA ALA A 285 -1.31 -5.84 -15.67
C ALA A 285 -2.06 -7.13 -15.35
N PHE A 286 -3.39 -7.07 -15.14
CA PHE A 286 -4.20 -8.22 -14.70
C PHE A 286 -5.17 -8.72 -15.76
N ASN A 287 -6.13 -7.89 -16.21
CA ASN A 287 -7.28 -8.37 -16.99
C ASN A 287 -6.90 -8.82 -18.42
N ALA A 288 -6.14 -8.02 -19.16
CA ALA A 288 -5.68 -8.31 -20.51
C ALA A 288 -4.49 -9.29 -20.54
N ASN A 289 -3.89 -9.60 -19.38
CA ASN A 289 -2.72 -10.46 -19.30
C ASN A 289 -3.09 -11.95 -19.42
N PRO A 290 -2.63 -12.68 -20.45
CA PRO A 290 -2.99 -14.08 -20.66
C PRO A 290 -2.30 -15.06 -19.71
N LEU A 291 -1.32 -14.60 -18.93
CA LEU A 291 -0.50 -15.45 -18.06
C LEU A 291 -1.22 -15.85 -16.75
N ALA A 292 -2.26 -15.12 -16.36
CA ALA A 292 -3.14 -15.48 -15.25
C ALA A 292 -4.56 -15.70 -15.74
N ARG A 293 -5.37 -16.44 -14.98
CA ARG A 293 -6.73 -16.85 -15.36
C ARG A 293 -7.76 -15.70 -15.21
N PHE A 294 -7.48 -14.59 -15.88
CA PHE A 294 -8.37 -13.45 -16.11
C PHE A 294 -8.86 -13.47 -17.56
N ASP A 295 -9.45 -12.38 -18.05
CA ASP A 295 -10.09 -12.32 -19.36
C ASP A 295 -9.14 -12.59 -20.53
N GLY A 296 -7.93 -12.04 -20.47
CA GLY A 296 -6.89 -12.25 -21.48
C GLY A 296 -6.53 -13.72 -21.65
N TYR A 297 -6.59 -14.52 -20.58
CA TYR A 297 -6.39 -15.96 -20.65
C TYR A 297 -7.50 -16.62 -21.46
N PHE A 298 -8.76 -16.27 -21.21
CA PHE A 298 -9.89 -16.85 -21.92
C PHE A 298 -9.90 -16.45 -23.40
N ILE A 299 -9.53 -15.19 -23.73
CA ILE A 299 -9.34 -14.73 -25.10
C ILE A 299 -8.29 -15.57 -25.83
N VAL A 300 -7.10 -15.76 -25.24
CA VAL A 300 -6.02 -16.55 -25.85
C VAL A 300 -6.38 -18.04 -25.90
N ALA A 301 -7.03 -18.57 -24.87
CA ALA A 301 -7.50 -19.95 -24.84
C ALA A 301 -8.50 -20.22 -25.96
N ASP A 302 -9.46 -19.33 -26.20
CA ASP A 302 -10.43 -19.45 -27.29
C ASP A 302 -9.81 -19.20 -28.68
N LEU A 303 -8.85 -18.27 -28.79
CA LEU A 303 -8.11 -18.02 -30.03
C LEU A 303 -7.30 -19.26 -30.46
N LEU A 304 -6.66 -19.92 -29.49
CA LEU A 304 -5.92 -21.16 -29.70
C LEU A 304 -6.81 -22.40 -29.74
N ASN A 305 -8.13 -22.26 -29.55
CA ASN A 305 -9.10 -23.36 -29.40
C ASN A 305 -8.68 -24.39 -28.32
N ARG A 306 -8.03 -23.94 -27.24
CA ARG A 306 -7.56 -24.76 -26.11
C ARG A 306 -8.14 -24.26 -24.79
N PRO A 307 -9.36 -24.71 -24.41
CA PRO A 307 -10.06 -24.21 -23.22
C PRO A 307 -9.29 -24.46 -21.90
N ASN A 308 -8.47 -25.51 -21.85
CA ASN A 308 -7.68 -25.91 -20.68
C ASN A 308 -6.18 -25.63 -20.84
N LEU A 309 -5.82 -24.55 -21.55
CA LEU A 309 -4.44 -24.16 -21.83
C LEU A 309 -3.54 -24.18 -20.58
N TRP A 310 -4.03 -23.67 -19.45
CA TRP A 310 -3.26 -23.64 -18.19
C TRP A 310 -2.97 -25.05 -17.64
N MET A 311 -3.95 -25.95 -17.69
CA MET A 311 -3.78 -27.32 -17.20
C MET A 311 -2.84 -28.10 -18.11
N GLU A 312 -2.99 -28.00 -19.43
CA GLU A 312 -2.10 -28.60 -20.42
C GLU A 312 -0.65 -28.12 -20.22
N ALA A 313 -0.45 -26.80 -20.12
CA ALA A 313 0.87 -26.21 -19.90
C ALA A 313 1.50 -26.63 -18.56
N SER A 314 0.69 -26.76 -17.50
CA SER A 314 1.15 -27.21 -16.19
C SER A 314 1.58 -28.68 -16.19
N ILE A 315 0.87 -29.54 -16.94
CA ILE A 315 1.24 -30.95 -17.11
C ILE A 315 2.58 -31.04 -17.83
N GLU A 316 2.75 -30.33 -18.95
CA GLU A 316 3.99 -30.29 -19.73
C GLU A 316 5.18 -29.78 -18.90
N LEU A 317 4.97 -28.73 -18.09
CA LEU A 317 5.99 -28.19 -17.18
C LEU A 317 6.37 -29.22 -16.10
N ARG A 318 5.38 -29.89 -15.51
CA ARG A 318 5.60 -30.92 -14.48
C ARG A 318 6.35 -32.12 -15.03
N GLU A 319 6.05 -32.54 -16.26
CA GLU A 319 6.80 -33.60 -16.94
C GLU A 319 8.27 -33.22 -17.14
N LEU A 320 8.54 -31.99 -17.57
CA LEU A 320 9.91 -31.47 -17.72
C LEU A 320 10.66 -31.49 -16.38
N PHE A 321 10.06 -30.97 -15.31
CA PHE A 321 10.65 -31.01 -13.97
C PHE A 321 10.88 -32.46 -13.50
N SER A 322 9.93 -33.36 -13.74
CA SER A 322 10.08 -34.78 -13.39
C SER A 322 11.20 -35.48 -14.16
N ARG A 323 11.59 -34.98 -15.34
CA ARG A 323 12.72 -35.49 -16.11
C ARG A 323 14.04 -35.01 -15.52
N VAL A 324 14.16 -33.71 -15.26
CA VAL A 324 15.38 -33.09 -14.72
C VAL A 324 15.71 -33.67 -13.33
N PHE A 325 14.69 -33.88 -12.49
CA PHE A 325 14.88 -34.33 -11.11
C PHE A 325 14.57 -35.82 -10.87
N GLY A 326 13.92 -36.51 -11.82
CA GLY A 326 13.41 -37.87 -11.64
C GLY A 326 13.73 -38.86 -12.76
N GLY A 327 14.50 -38.48 -13.79
CA GLY A 327 15.13 -39.41 -14.74
C GLY A 327 14.21 -40.08 -15.77
N ARG A 328 12.98 -39.60 -16.00
CA ARG A 328 12.02 -40.23 -16.92
C ARG A 328 12.23 -39.86 -18.39
N ARG A 329 12.01 -40.83 -19.30
CA ARG A 329 11.87 -40.60 -20.74
C ARG A 329 10.43 -40.22 -21.08
N ARG A 330 10.29 -39.31 -22.05
CA ARG A 330 9.01 -38.72 -22.47
C ARG A 330 8.32 -39.61 -23.50
N ALA A 331 6.99 -39.73 -23.45
CA ALA A 331 6.19 -40.43 -24.45
C ALA A 331 5.91 -39.57 -25.71
N ARG A 332 5.99 -38.24 -25.62
CA ARG A 332 5.65 -37.30 -26.72
C ARG A 332 6.63 -36.13 -26.80
N ARG A 333 6.82 -35.52 -27.99
CA ARG A 333 7.70 -34.34 -28.20
C ARG A 333 7.10 -33.09 -27.53
N ALA A 334 7.95 -32.27 -26.92
CA ALA A 334 7.52 -31.01 -26.28
C ALA A 334 6.88 -30.06 -27.28
N GLN A 335 5.71 -29.54 -26.94
CA GLN A 335 5.21 -28.35 -27.62
C GLN A 335 5.85 -27.13 -26.97
N LEU A 336 6.83 -26.53 -27.67
CA LEU A 336 7.61 -25.39 -27.16
C LEU A 336 6.69 -24.26 -26.67
N GLY A 337 5.61 -23.95 -27.39
CA GLY A 337 4.64 -22.92 -27.03
C GLY A 337 3.89 -23.17 -25.72
N LEU A 338 3.55 -24.43 -25.40
CA LEU A 338 2.92 -24.78 -24.12
C LEU A 338 3.91 -24.64 -22.96
N LEU A 339 5.18 -25.02 -23.18
CA LEU A 339 6.22 -24.91 -22.17
C LEU A 339 6.56 -23.45 -21.85
N THR A 340 6.71 -22.61 -22.87
CA THR A 340 6.98 -21.18 -22.68
C THR A 340 5.81 -20.50 -21.98
N PHE A 341 4.57 -20.78 -22.42
CA PHE A 341 3.37 -20.28 -21.75
C PHE A 341 3.29 -20.74 -20.28
N GLY A 342 3.52 -22.03 -20.01
CA GLY A 342 3.49 -22.59 -18.67
C GLY A 342 4.54 -21.99 -17.74
N LEU A 343 5.76 -21.76 -18.24
CA LEU A 343 6.83 -21.11 -17.49
C LEU A 343 6.52 -19.64 -17.22
N CYS A 344 6.11 -18.88 -18.23
CA CYS A 344 5.74 -17.48 -18.08
C CYS A 344 4.55 -17.31 -17.12
N SER A 345 3.52 -18.16 -17.22
CA SER A 345 2.37 -18.18 -16.30
C SER A 345 2.79 -18.49 -14.87
N TYR A 346 3.71 -19.44 -14.68
CA TYR A 346 4.26 -19.77 -13.37
C TYR A 346 5.03 -18.58 -12.77
N LEU A 347 5.97 -17.99 -13.52
CA LEU A 347 6.76 -16.85 -13.08
C LEU A 347 5.89 -15.62 -12.77
N TYR A 348 4.93 -15.32 -13.63
CA TYR A 348 3.99 -14.21 -13.44
C TYR A 348 3.12 -14.42 -12.19
N ARG A 349 2.65 -15.64 -11.93
CA ARG A 349 1.93 -15.95 -10.68
C ARG A 349 2.81 -15.78 -9.45
N MET A 350 4.08 -16.21 -9.51
CA MET A 350 5.04 -15.96 -8.41
C MET A 350 5.26 -14.46 -8.19
N LEU A 351 5.34 -13.68 -9.27
CA LEU A 351 5.45 -12.23 -9.20
C LEU A 351 4.23 -11.60 -8.52
N ILE A 352 2.99 -11.95 -8.92
CA ILE A 352 1.77 -11.44 -8.25
C ILE A 352 1.75 -11.82 -6.77
N LEU A 353 2.11 -13.05 -6.43
CA LEU A 353 2.13 -13.50 -5.04
C LEU A 353 3.18 -12.73 -4.23
N LEU A 354 4.35 -12.48 -4.80
CA LEU A 354 5.41 -11.68 -4.19
C LEU A 354 4.98 -10.22 -4.01
N THR A 355 4.35 -9.60 -5.01
CA THR A 355 3.88 -8.21 -4.91
C THR A 355 2.73 -8.08 -3.91
N LEU A 356 1.78 -9.02 -3.90
CA LEU A 356 0.71 -9.07 -2.90
C LEU A 356 1.29 -9.32 -1.49
N ALA A 357 2.29 -10.19 -1.36
CA ALA A 357 2.99 -10.44 -0.11
C ALA A 357 3.66 -9.16 0.42
N LEU A 358 4.42 -8.46 -0.41
CA LEU A 358 5.05 -7.19 -0.06
C LEU A 358 4.02 -6.12 0.28
N TRP A 359 2.91 -6.06 -0.46
CA TRP A 359 1.82 -5.13 -0.18
C TRP A 359 1.16 -5.42 1.18
N CYS A 360 0.87 -6.68 1.49
CA CYS A 360 0.37 -7.08 2.80
C CYS A 360 1.35 -6.71 3.93
N LEU A 361 2.67 -6.85 3.71
CA LEU A 361 3.69 -6.43 4.66
C LEU A 361 3.69 -4.92 4.90
N ILE A 362 3.44 -4.11 3.85
CA ILE A 362 3.39 -2.65 3.96
C ILE A 362 2.10 -2.19 4.63
N VAL A 363 0.95 -2.71 4.20
CA VAL A 363 -0.37 -2.22 4.65
C VAL A 363 -0.75 -2.78 6.02
N TRP A 364 -0.44 -4.06 6.28
CA TRP A 364 -0.84 -4.76 7.51
C TRP A 364 0.33 -5.01 8.47
N GLN A 365 1.52 -4.44 8.18
CA GLN A 365 2.71 -4.55 9.02
C GLN A 365 2.99 -6.01 9.42
N GLY A 366 3.03 -6.31 10.72
CA GLY A 366 3.32 -7.64 11.25
C GLY A 366 2.31 -8.73 10.85
N LEU A 367 1.03 -8.39 10.66
CA LEU A 367 0.00 -9.35 10.22
C LEU A 367 0.22 -9.77 8.76
N GLY A 368 0.85 -8.91 7.94
CA GLY A 368 1.27 -9.24 6.59
C GLY A 368 2.21 -10.45 6.55
N VAL A 369 3.13 -10.57 7.51
CA VAL A 369 4.10 -11.68 7.58
C VAL A 369 3.38 -13.02 7.75
N VAL A 370 2.35 -13.06 8.61
CA VAL A 370 1.55 -14.27 8.85
C VAL A 370 0.84 -14.72 7.57
N VAL A 371 0.25 -13.77 6.81
CA VAL A 371 -0.42 -14.05 5.54
C VAL A 371 0.56 -14.61 4.51
N VAL A 372 1.76 -14.05 4.41
CA VAL A 372 2.81 -14.51 3.48
C VAL A 372 3.29 -15.91 3.83
N LEU A 373 3.59 -16.18 5.10
CA LEU A 373 4.02 -17.50 5.57
C LEU A 373 2.94 -18.56 5.34
N TRP A 374 1.69 -18.22 5.59
CA TRP A 374 0.55 -19.10 5.34
C TRP A 374 0.36 -19.39 3.83
N GLY A 375 0.48 -18.36 2.97
CA GLY A 375 0.42 -18.52 1.52
C GLY A 375 1.56 -19.40 0.98
N ALA A 376 2.78 -19.21 1.46
CA ALA A 376 3.92 -20.03 1.09
C ALA A 376 3.75 -21.49 1.56
N TYR A 377 3.23 -21.71 2.77
CA TYR A 377 2.87 -23.05 3.26
C TYR A 377 1.81 -23.71 2.35
N ALA A 378 0.77 -22.98 1.98
CA ALA A 378 -0.30 -23.47 1.11
C ALA A 378 0.18 -23.88 -0.29
N ILE A 379 1.15 -23.15 -0.85
CA ILE A 379 1.63 -23.37 -2.23
C ILE A 379 2.73 -24.44 -2.28
N ILE A 380 3.63 -24.47 -1.30
CA ILE A 380 4.82 -25.33 -1.33
C ILE A 380 4.62 -26.59 -0.48
N VAL A 381 4.15 -26.44 0.75
CA VAL A 381 4.13 -27.52 1.75
C VAL A 381 2.87 -28.38 1.64
N ALA A 382 1.70 -27.77 1.59
CA ALA A 382 0.41 -28.48 1.56
C ALA A 382 0.23 -29.48 0.39
N PRO A 383 0.51 -29.13 -0.88
CA PRO A 383 0.37 -30.09 -2.00
C PRO A 383 1.39 -31.24 -1.92
N THR A 384 2.56 -30.99 -1.33
CA THR A 384 3.62 -32.00 -1.13
C THR A 384 3.22 -33.03 -0.09
N ILE A 385 2.70 -32.58 1.07
CA ILE A 385 2.16 -33.46 2.13
C ILE A 385 0.97 -34.28 1.59
N LYS A 386 0.07 -33.66 0.82
CA LYS A 386 -1.11 -34.33 0.26
C LYS A 386 -0.73 -35.42 -0.76
N SER A 387 0.27 -35.15 -1.59
CA SER A 387 0.81 -36.11 -2.57
C SER A 387 1.49 -37.32 -1.90
N TRP A 388 2.02 -37.15 -0.68
CA TRP A 388 2.61 -38.23 0.11
C TRP A 388 1.55 -39.08 0.82
N LYS A 389 0.55 -38.46 1.49
CA LYS A 389 -0.49 -39.20 2.22
C LYS A 389 -1.45 -39.99 1.33
N LYS A 390 -1.66 -39.56 0.09
CA LYS A 390 -2.55 -40.24 -0.88
C LYS A 390 -1.91 -40.23 -2.27
N PRO A 391 -0.99 -41.17 -2.56
CA PRO A 391 -0.43 -41.30 -3.90
C PRO A 391 -1.56 -41.58 -4.90
N ASN A 392 -1.68 -40.71 -5.90
CA ASN A 392 -2.71 -40.85 -6.93
C ASN A 392 -2.44 -42.15 -7.72
N PRO A 393 -3.37 -43.09 -7.85
CA PRO A 393 -3.13 -44.41 -8.47
C PRO A 393 -2.57 -44.33 -9.90
N ALA A 394 -2.96 -43.31 -10.67
CA ALA A 394 -2.38 -43.02 -12.00
C ALA A 394 -0.89 -42.65 -11.95
N ASN A 395 -0.43 -42.03 -10.85
CA ASN A 395 0.99 -41.72 -10.63
C ASN A 395 1.76 -42.97 -10.18
N THR A 396 1.11 -43.87 -9.44
CA THR A 396 1.68 -45.15 -9.00
C THR A 396 1.94 -46.09 -10.19
N GLN A 397 1.04 -46.12 -11.18
CA GLN A 397 1.23 -46.85 -12.45
C GLN A 397 2.36 -46.26 -13.31
N ALA A 398 2.60 -44.95 -13.24
CA ALA A 398 3.74 -44.29 -13.91
C ALA A 398 5.06 -44.34 -13.11
N GLY A 399 5.13 -45.13 -12.03
CA GLY A 399 6.34 -45.27 -11.18
C GLY A 399 6.67 -44.04 -10.33
N TYR A 400 5.70 -43.16 -10.05
CA TYR A 400 5.91 -41.93 -9.27
C TYR A 400 5.70 -42.21 -7.80
N GLN A 401 6.81 -42.55 -7.12
CA GLN A 401 6.87 -42.51 -5.67
C GLN A 401 7.54 -41.20 -5.27
N PRO A 402 6.84 -40.27 -4.58
CA PRO A 402 7.50 -39.10 -4.02
C PRO A 402 8.56 -39.57 -3.02
N LYS A 403 9.83 -39.48 -3.39
CA LYS A 403 10.95 -39.86 -2.52
C LYS A 403 11.04 -38.84 -1.38
N LEU A 404 11.47 -39.28 -0.20
CA LEU A 404 11.74 -38.41 0.96
C LEU A 404 12.59 -37.19 0.56
N SER A 405 13.51 -37.37 -0.39
CA SER A 405 14.35 -36.30 -0.95
C SER A 405 13.57 -35.14 -1.58
N THR A 406 12.46 -35.40 -2.27
CA THR A 406 11.62 -34.31 -2.81
C THR A 406 10.92 -33.50 -1.73
N ILE A 407 10.54 -34.12 -0.62
CA ILE A 407 9.95 -33.43 0.54
C ILE A 407 11.01 -32.58 1.23
N VAL A 408 12.20 -33.15 1.47
CA VAL A 408 13.33 -32.44 2.09
C VAL A 408 13.75 -31.25 1.24
N VAL A 409 13.88 -31.41 -0.08
CA VAL A 409 14.24 -30.30 -0.99
C VAL A 409 13.19 -29.19 -0.98
N SER A 410 11.89 -29.54 -0.98
CA SER A 410 10.82 -28.54 -0.88
C SER A 410 10.79 -27.81 0.46
N ILE A 411 11.06 -28.51 1.57
CA ILE A 411 11.17 -27.90 2.91
C ILE A 411 12.41 -27.00 3.00
N CYS A 412 13.56 -27.44 2.47
CA CYS A 412 14.78 -26.64 2.42
C CYS A 412 14.60 -25.37 1.57
N LEU A 413 13.94 -25.49 0.40
CA LEU A 413 13.60 -24.32 -0.44
C LEU A 413 12.64 -23.36 0.28
N PHE A 414 11.65 -23.89 1.02
CA PHE A 414 10.76 -23.07 1.83
C PHE A 414 11.51 -22.33 2.96
N LEU A 415 12.34 -23.04 3.72
CA LEU A 415 13.14 -22.45 4.78
C LEU A 415 14.12 -21.41 4.23
N LEU A 416 14.76 -21.68 3.09
CA LEU A 416 15.69 -20.76 2.44
C LEU A 416 14.95 -19.52 1.90
N ALA A 417 13.73 -19.66 1.39
CA ALA A 417 12.90 -18.53 0.99
C ALA A 417 12.45 -17.70 2.21
N VAL A 418 12.04 -18.33 3.31
CA VAL A 418 11.63 -17.63 4.54
C VAL A 418 12.81 -16.89 5.17
N LEU A 419 13.97 -17.54 5.28
CA LEU A 419 15.19 -16.93 5.80
C LEU A 419 15.67 -15.81 4.87
N GLY A 420 15.67 -16.03 3.54
CA GLY A 420 16.05 -15.03 2.56
C GLY A 420 15.16 -13.78 2.60
N ILE A 421 13.83 -13.95 2.64
CA ILE A 421 12.89 -12.84 2.74
C ILE A 421 12.99 -12.13 4.10
N GLY A 422 13.16 -12.88 5.20
CA GLY A 422 13.30 -12.28 6.53
C GLY A 422 14.51 -11.35 6.65
N HIS A 423 15.62 -11.69 5.96
CA HIS A 423 16.84 -10.90 5.94
C HIS A 423 16.90 -9.87 4.80
N LEU A 424 15.91 -9.80 3.91
CA LEU A 424 15.86 -8.73 2.92
C LEU A 424 15.72 -7.37 3.65
N PRO A 425 16.49 -6.34 3.24
CA PRO A 425 16.32 -5.01 3.78
C PRO A 425 14.89 -4.54 3.50
N SER A 426 14.16 -4.10 4.54
CA SER A 426 12.85 -3.50 4.33
C SER A 426 12.97 -2.30 3.40
N PRO A 427 12.08 -2.16 2.40
CA PRO A 427 12.02 -0.97 1.56
C PRO A 427 11.58 0.27 2.35
N ILE A 428 11.03 0.10 3.56
CA ILE A 428 10.58 1.17 4.43
C ILE A 428 11.77 1.62 5.30
N GLN A 429 12.38 2.74 4.92
CA GLN A 429 13.37 3.41 5.76
C GLN A 429 12.65 4.38 6.71
N PRO A 430 12.98 4.39 8.01
CA PRO A 430 12.42 5.35 8.94
C PRO A 430 12.83 6.77 8.52
N ALA A 431 11.83 7.61 8.27
CA ALA A 431 11.99 9.00 7.91
C ALA A 431 11.24 9.87 8.91
N ALA A 432 11.87 10.96 9.33
CA ALA A 432 11.31 11.93 10.25
C ALA A 432 11.22 13.30 9.56
N PRO A 433 10.09 14.03 9.69
CA PRO A 433 10.03 15.40 9.24
C PRO A 433 10.89 16.29 10.16
N GLY A 434 11.49 17.32 9.58
CA GLY A 434 12.31 18.30 10.28
C GLY A 434 12.34 19.62 9.55
N TRP A 435 13.10 20.55 10.11
CA TRP A 435 13.33 21.86 9.51
C TRP A 435 14.81 22.22 9.60
N VAL A 436 15.25 23.04 8.64
CA VAL A 436 16.60 23.59 8.62
C VAL A 436 16.63 24.85 9.46
N TYR A 437 17.61 24.96 10.35
CA TYR A 437 17.88 26.15 11.15
C TYR A 437 19.39 26.39 11.26
N PHE A 438 19.79 27.47 11.92
CA PHE A 438 21.21 27.75 12.14
C PHE A 438 21.75 26.90 13.28
N GLU A 439 23.01 26.49 13.17
CA GLU A 439 23.73 25.80 14.25
C GLU A 439 24.09 26.81 15.35
N ASP A 440 23.66 26.55 16.58
CA ASP A 440 23.87 27.38 17.77
C ASP A 440 23.62 28.89 17.58
N PRO A 441 22.40 29.33 17.23
CA PRO A 441 22.09 30.75 17.09
C PRO A 441 22.06 31.44 18.45
N VAL A 442 22.56 32.67 18.52
CA VAL A 442 22.53 33.47 19.76
C VAL A 442 21.50 34.59 19.61
N THR A 443 20.46 34.52 20.43
CA THR A 443 19.47 35.58 20.55
C THR A 443 19.94 36.63 21.56
N VAL A 444 20.19 37.84 21.07
CA VAL A 444 20.49 39.02 21.88
C VAL A 444 19.18 39.60 22.40
N ARG A 445 19.07 39.74 23.72
CA ARG A 445 17.88 40.24 24.42
C ARG A 445 18.15 41.61 25.02
N ALA A 446 17.09 42.40 25.20
CA ALA A 446 17.14 43.68 25.90
C ALA A 446 17.62 43.47 27.35
N GLY A 447 18.68 44.16 27.75
CA GLY A 447 19.23 44.05 29.10
C GLY A 447 18.55 44.96 30.13
N SER A 448 17.77 45.95 29.68
CA SER A 448 16.99 46.87 30.50
C SER A 448 15.72 47.32 29.77
N ASP A 449 14.76 47.84 30.53
CA ASP A 449 13.53 48.43 29.99
C ASP A 449 13.82 49.78 29.35
N GLY A 450 13.14 50.12 28.25
CA GLY A 450 13.27 51.43 27.63
C GLY A 450 12.78 51.48 26.18
N ILE A 451 13.03 52.58 25.50
CA ILE A 451 12.59 52.81 24.12
C ILE A 451 13.79 52.64 23.19
N ILE A 452 13.63 51.86 22.11
CA ILE A 452 14.70 51.74 21.09
C ILE A 452 14.83 53.07 20.35
N SER A 453 15.96 53.77 20.53
CA SER A 453 16.21 55.06 19.89
C SER A 453 16.86 54.92 18.53
N GLU A 454 17.88 54.07 18.42
CA GLU A 454 18.65 53.86 17.18
C GLU A 454 19.00 52.39 16.99
N VAL A 455 19.00 51.94 15.73
CA VAL A 455 19.45 50.61 15.31
C VAL A 455 20.58 50.79 14.30
N PHE A 456 21.76 50.25 14.61
CA PHE A 456 22.99 50.47 13.84
C PHE A 456 23.27 49.39 12.80
N VAL A 457 22.57 48.26 12.86
CA VAL A 457 22.81 47.09 12.01
C VAL A 457 21.60 46.76 11.15
N LYS A 458 21.85 46.23 9.95
CA LYS A 458 20.82 45.75 9.04
C LYS A 458 20.74 44.23 9.04
N ARG A 459 19.60 43.71 8.60
CA ARG A 459 19.45 42.28 8.34
C ARG A 459 20.49 41.82 7.32
N LEU A 460 21.08 40.65 7.58
CA LEU A 460 22.17 40.04 6.82
C LEU A 460 23.53 40.78 6.91
N GLU A 461 23.68 41.74 7.81
CA GLU A 461 24.97 42.35 8.10
C GLU A 461 25.83 41.46 9.00
N TYR A 462 27.13 41.42 8.75
CA TYR A 462 28.08 40.69 9.60
C TYR A 462 28.59 41.61 10.71
N VAL A 463 28.53 41.14 11.96
CA VAL A 463 28.97 41.89 13.14
C VAL A 463 30.10 41.16 13.84
N GLU A 464 30.99 41.92 14.48
CA GLU A 464 32.06 41.40 15.33
C GLU A 464 31.61 41.39 16.80
N PRO A 465 32.26 40.58 17.67
CA PRO A 465 32.00 40.65 19.10
C PRO A 465 32.21 42.07 19.65
N GLY A 466 31.23 42.59 20.40
CA GLY A 466 31.25 43.94 20.97
C GLY A 466 30.73 45.04 20.05
N THR A 467 30.36 44.73 18.80
CA THR A 467 29.71 45.72 17.92
C THR A 467 28.37 46.16 18.51
N LEU A 468 28.11 47.47 18.51
CA LEU A 468 26.84 48.06 18.95
C LEU A 468 25.74 47.75 17.92
N LEU A 469 24.68 47.08 18.35
CA LEU A 469 23.55 46.67 17.50
C LEU A 469 22.42 47.70 17.56
N ALA A 470 22.05 48.11 18.77
CA ALA A 470 20.99 49.08 19.02
C ALA A 470 21.24 49.85 20.31
N LYS A 471 20.63 51.02 20.40
CA LYS A 471 20.63 51.85 21.60
C LYS A 471 19.23 51.95 22.17
N ILE A 472 19.12 51.69 23.47
CA ILE A 472 17.89 51.86 24.23
C ILE A 472 18.01 53.15 25.03
N GLU A 473 16.97 53.98 25.02
CA GLU A 473 16.89 55.17 25.85
C GLU A 473 15.89 54.95 26.98
N ASN A 474 16.37 55.17 28.21
CA ASN A 474 15.55 55.22 29.40
C ASN A 474 15.91 56.46 30.22
N PRO A 475 15.20 57.59 30.02
CA PRO A 475 15.45 58.82 30.75
C PRO A 475 15.26 58.67 32.26
N GLU A 476 14.32 57.83 32.69
CA GLU A 476 14.02 57.58 34.11
C GLU A 476 15.21 56.91 34.80
N LEU A 477 15.85 55.94 34.15
CA LEU A 477 17.02 55.25 34.69
C LEU A 477 18.22 56.19 34.91
N ILE A 478 18.44 57.15 34.00
CA ILE A 478 19.50 58.16 34.14
C ILE A 478 19.21 59.08 35.34
N VAL A 479 17.94 59.48 35.51
CA VAL A 479 17.50 60.28 36.65
C VAL A 479 17.66 59.51 37.95
N GLU A 480 17.34 58.22 37.98
CA GLU A 480 17.53 57.35 39.16
C GLU A 480 19.01 57.25 39.57
N VAL A 481 19.92 57.09 38.61
CA VAL A 481 21.37 57.11 38.87
C VAL A 481 21.81 58.45 39.46
N ALA A 482 21.37 59.58 38.88
CA ALA A 482 21.70 60.90 39.40
C ALA A 482 21.14 61.13 40.82
N GLN A 483 19.93 60.66 41.11
CA GLN A 483 19.34 60.72 42.45
C GLN A 483 20.12 59.85 43.45
N GLN A 484 20.57 58.68 43.03
CA GLN A 484 21.34 57.77 43.88
C GLN A 484 22.72 58.35 44.23
N HIS A 485 23.40 58.99 43.26
CA HIS A 485 24.62 59.75 43.54
C HIS A 485 24.39 60.85 44.58
N LYS A 486 23.28 61.58 44.49
CA LYS A 486 22.95 62.62 45.48
C LYS A 486 22.66 62.06 46.87
N LYS A 487 22.03 60.89 46.97
CA LYS A 487 21.85 60.20 48.27
C LYS A 487 23.20 59.77 48.88
N ILE A 488 24.13 59.30 48.05
CA ILE A 488 25.49 58.95 48.48
C ILE A 488 26.20 60.18 49.04
N GLU A 489 26.19 61.30 48.31
CA GLU A 489 26.79 62.57 48.74
C GLU A 489 26.21 63.05 50.08
N GLN A 490 24.88 62.99 50.25
CA GLN A 490 24.23 63.34 51.51
C GLN A 490 24.66 62.45 52.70
N VAL A 491 24.80 61.15 52.47
CA VAL A 491 25.23 60.21 53.53
C VAL A 491 26.71 60.41 53.87
N GLU A 492 27.56 60.71 52.87
CA GLU A 492 28.98 61.03 53.08
C GLU A 492 29.13 62.32 53.90
N GLU A 493 28.37 63.37 53.61
CA GLU A 493 28.35 64.60 54.41
C GLU A 493 27.89 64.34 55.86
N GLN A 494 26.80 63.58 56.05
CA GLN A 494 26.33 63.20 57.39
C GLN A 494 27.38 62.39 58.16
N MET A 495 28.06 61.47 57.49
CA MET A 495 29.16 60.71 58.07
C MET A 495 30.31 61.62 58.50
N HIS A 496 30.70 62.60 57.69
CA HIS A 496 31.73 63.59 58.07
C HIS A 496 31.32 64.43 59.29
N LEU A 497 30.03 64.80 59.40
CA LEU A 497 29.51 65.49 60.58
C LEU A 497 29.59 64.61 61.84
N HIS A 498 29.17 63.34 61.78
CA HIS A 498 29.25 62.41 62.92
C HIS A 498 30.70 62.08 63.32
N LEU A 499 31.61 61.98 62.33
CA LEU A 499 33.05 61.88 62.57
C LEU A 499 33.59 63.09 63.33
N SER A 500 33.20 64.31 62.94
CA SER A 500 33.63 65.54 63.62
C SER A 500 33.15 65.64 65.08
N LYS A 501 32.04 64.97 65.42
CA LYS A 501 31.45 64.90 66.77
C LYS A 501 31.96 63.72 67.61
N ASN A 502 32.86 62.88 67.08
CA ASN A 502 33.33 61.63 67.71
C ASN A 502 32.22 60.60 68.01
N GLU A 503 31.13 60.59 67.24
CA GLU A 503 30.03 59.64 67.39
C GLU A 503 30.31 58.35 66.60
N ILE A 504 31.09 57.44 67.19
CA ILE A 504 31.60 56.22 66.52
C ILE A 504 30.47 55.30 66.05
N ARG A 505 29.42 55.12 66.86
CA ARG A 505 28.28 54.23 66.53
C ARG A 505 27.49 54.73 65.33
N GLU A 506 27.18 56.03 65.31
CA GLU A 506 26.46 56.66 64.18
C GLU A 506 27.31 56.63 62.91
N THR A 507 28.62 56.86 63.04
CA THR A 507 29.56 56.73 61.91
C THR A 507 29.55 55.32 61.30
N GLN A 508 29.53 54.27 62.13
CA GLN A 508 29.44 52.88 61.65
C GLN A 508 28.10 52.60 60.96
N ALA A 509 26.99 53.12 61.49
CA ALA A 509 25.68 53.00 60.86
C ALA A 509 25.62 53.68 59.49
N GLN A 510 26.19 54.88 59.35
CA GLN A 510 26.28 55.58 58.06
C GLN A 510 27.21 54.87 57.08
N ASN A 511 28.33 54.29 57.54
CA ASN A 511 29.20 53.48 56.68
C ASN A 511 28.48 52.25 56.10
N ALA A 512 27.69 51.53 56.92
CA ALA A 512 26.90 50.41 56.43
C ALA A 512 25.85 50.87 55.39
N LYS A 513 25.23 52.03 55.61
CA LYS A 513 24.27 52.64 54.69
C LYS A 513 24.95 53.05 53.37
N LEU A 514 26.13 53.66 53.44
CA LEU A 514 26.93 54.05 52.29
C LEU A 514 27.32 52.83 51.43
N ALA A 515 27.74 51.73 52.07
CA ALA A 515 28.06 50.50 51.37
C ALA A 515 26.85 49.94 50.59
N SER A 516 25.67 49.90 51.22
CA SER A 516 24.42 49.47 50.57
C SER A 516 24.03 50.39 49.40
N LEU A 517 24.15 51.71 49.56
CA LEU A 517 23.84 52.67 48.49
C LEU A 517 24.79 52.54 47.30
N ARG A 518 26.09 52.27 47.54
CA ARG A 518 27.09 52.01 46.50
C ARG A 518 26.83 50.71 45.75
N GLU A 519 26.39 49.66 46.45
CA GLU A 519 25.98 48.40 45.80
C GLU A 519 24.76 48.61 44.88
N GLN A 520 23.76 49.34 45.36
CA GLN A 520 22.59 49.72 44.55
C GLN A 520 22.99 50.58 43.35
N LEU A 521 23.92 51.52 43.52
CA LEU A 521 24.45 52.33 42.41
C LEU A 521 25.11 51.45 41.36
N GLY A 522 25.95 50.49 41.76
CA GLY A 522 26.58 49.54 40.82
C GLY A 522 25.56 48.70 40.03
N GLN A 523 24.44 48.31 40.65
CA GLN A 523 23.35 47.64 39.93
C GLN A 523 22.69 48.58 38.91
N LEU A 524 22.41 49.84 39.26
CA LEU A 524 21.83 50.82 38.32
C LEU A 524 22.80 51.14 37.17
N GLU A 525 24.09 51.34 37.46
CA GLU A 525 25.12 51.56 36.44
C GLU A 525 25.22 50.36 35.47
N SER A 526 25.10 49.13 35.97
CA SER A 526 25.06 47.94 35.09
C SER A 526 23.84 47.92 34.17
N ARG A 527 22.68 48.40 34.63
CA ARG A 527 21.47 48.53 33.80
C ARG A 527 21.60 49.65 32.77
N VAL A 528 22.30 50.75 33.12
CA VAL A 528 22.63 51.82 32.18
C VAL A 528 23.60 51.32 31.12
N ALA A 529 24.63 50.55 31.48
CA ALA A 529 25.51 49.92 30.51
C ALA A 529 24.76 48.93 29.59
N ALA A 530 23.71 48.28 30.11
CA ALA A 530 22.86 47.37 29.34
C ALA A 530 21.87 48.07 28.39
N LEU A 531 21.80 49.41 28.40
CA LEU A 531 21.06 50.19 27.39
C LEU A 531 21.74 50.13 26.01
N ASP A 532 23.07 49.95 25.99
CA ASP A 532 23.84 49.72 24.78
C ASP A 532 23.82 48.22 24.47
N VAL A 533 23.02 47.83 23.47
CA VAL A 533 22.86 46.43 23.07
C VAL A 533 24.01 46.04 22.15
N VAL A 534 24.95 45.25 22.66
CA VAL A 534 26.14 44.80 21.94
C VAL A 534 26.07 43.34 21.50
N ALA A 535 26.79 43.00 20.43
CA ALA A 535 26.91 41.64 19.93
C ALA A 535 27.79 40.78 20.88
N PRO A 536 27.27 39.67 21.46
CA PRO A 536 28.07 38.78 22.31
C PRO A 536 29.05 37.90 21.51
N ARG A 537 28.81 37.72 20.21
CA ARG A 537 29.64 36.91 19.30
C ARG A 537 29.66 37.51 17.90
N GLY A 538 30.65 37.12 17.11
CA GLY A 538 30.68 37.40 15.68
C GLY A 538 29.69 36.52 14.92
N GLY A 539 29.12 37.06 13.85
CA GLY A 539 28.19 36.35 12.97
C GLY A 539 27.32 37.29 12.15
N GLN A 540 26.40 36.72 11.38
CA GLN A 540 25.45 37.49 10.58
C GLN A 540 24.15 37.72 11.38
N VAL A 541 23.58 38.91 11.29
CA VAL A 541 22.28 39.24 11.88
C VAL A 541 21.17 38.66 10.99
N VAL A 542 20.60 37.53 11.39
CA VAL A 542 19.62 36.79 10.59
C VAL A 542 18.20 37.32 10.79
N TRP A 543 17.89 37.62 12.04
CA TRP A 543 16.56 38.03 12.47
C TRP A 543 16.66 39.32 13.26
N SER A 544 15.93 40.32 12.76
CA SER A 544 15.55 41.54 13.44
C SER A 544 14.04 41.66 13.23
N GLU A 545 13.23 41.41 14.26
CA GLU A 545 11.80 41.82 14.22
C GLU A 545 11.65 43.34 14.07
N PHE A 546 12.77 44.06 14.23
CA PHE A 546 12.86 45.49 14.46
C PHE A 546 13.23 46.32 13.22
N ASP A 547 13.05 45.80 12.00
CA ASP A 547 13.16 46.63 10.78
C ASP A 547 12.08 47.77 10.75
N HIS A 548 11.11 47.78 11.69
CA HIS A 548 9.97 48.71 11.76
C HIS A 548 9.72 49.41 13.12
N SER A 549 10.66 49.38 14.07
CA SER A 549 10.38 49.59 15.51
C SER A 549 11.23 50.65 16.20
N LEU A 550 11.79 51.60 15.44
CA LEU A 550 12.33 52.83 16.02
C LEU A 550 11.21 53.51 16.84
N GLY A 551 11.45 53.73 18.12
CA GLY A 551 10.46 54.31 19.05
C GLY A 551 9.53 53.31 19.77
N GLN A 552 9.75 52.00 19.65
CA GLN A 552 8.98 51.00 20.40
C GLN A 552 9.53 50.80 21.82
N ASN A 553 8.63 50.62 22.79
CA ASN A 553 8.99 50.30 24.18
C ASN A 553 9.28 48.81 24.32
N VAL A 554 10.43 48.47 24.90
CA VAL A 554 10.89 47.10 25.13
C VAL A 554 11.10 46.86 26.62
N THR A 555 10.86 45.63 27.04
CA THR A 555 11.09 45.19 28.42
C THR A 555 12.32 44.28 28.51
N MET A 556 12.96 44.25 29.67
CA MET A 556 14.09 43.39 29.98
C MET A 556 13.76 41.94 29.62
N GLY A 557 14.64 41.32 28.84
CA GLY A 557 14.47 39.95 28.35
C GLY A 557 13.76 39.81 27.00
N THR A 558 13.24 40.90 26.42
CA THR A 558 12.67 40.89 25.06
C THR A 558 13.76 40.51 24.04
N ALA A 559 13.49 39.57 23.13
CA ALA A 559 14.43 39.18 22.07
C ALA A 559 14.49 40.27 21.00
N LEU A 560 15.69 40.78 20.70
CA LEU A 560 15.89 41.88 19.76
C LEU A 560 16.51 41.40 18.45
N PHE A 561 17.64 40.69 18.54
CA PHE A 561 18.41 40.23 17.38
C PHE A 561 18.75 38.75 17.53
N THR A 562 18.85 38.03 16.42
CA THR A 562 19.48 36.70 16.40
C THR A 562 20.70 36.73 15.49
N ILE A 563 21.85 36.40 16.07
CA ILE A 563 23.14 36.33 15.39
C ILE A 563 23.48 34.85 15.15
N ALA A 564 23.79 34.51 13.90
CA ALA A 564 24.17 33.16 13.52
C ALA A 564 25.21 33.13 12.39
N GLU A 565 25.88 32.00 12.21
CA GLU A 565 26.81 31.78 11.11
C GLU A 565 26.07 31.19 9.89
N PRO A 566 26.02 31.86 8.73
CA PRO A 566 25.20 31.42 7.59
C PRO A 566 25.66 30.09 6.97
N GLN A 567 26.93 29.74 7.17
CA GLN A 567 27.53 28.53 6.62
C GLN A 567 27.31 27.31 7.51
N ARG A 568 26.82 27.49 8.75
CA ARG A 568 26.59 26.41 9.71
C ARG A 568 25.10 26.24 9.93
N LEU A 569 24.55 25.21 9.28
CA LEU A 569 23.14 24.86 9.36
C LEU A 569 22.98 23.54 10.11
N GLU A 570 21.93 23.45 10.91
CA GLU A 570 21.49 22.21 11.54
C GLU A 570 20.06 21.89 11.10
N VAL A 571 19.75 20.59 11.00
CA VAL A 571 18.37 20.11 10.86
C VAL A 571 17.92 19.57 12.19
N THR A 572 16.78 20.05 12.65
CA THR A 572 16.08 19.44 13.78
C THR A 572 14.96 18.56 13.25
N ALA A 573 15.08 17.26 13.48
CA ALA A 573 14.11 16.25 13.05
C ALA A 573 13.25 15.77 14.22
N MET A 574 11.95 15.62 13.97
CA MET A 574 10.94 15.18 14.94
C MET A 574 10.67 13.68 14.76
N VAL A 575 11.43 12.86 15.46
CA VAL A 575 11.49 11.40 15.35
C VAL A 575 10.37 10.75 16.16
N THR A 576 9.64 9.79 15.60
CA THR A 576 8.60 9.04 16.33
C THR A 576 9.23 7.95 17.20
N GLN A 577 8.57 7.58 18.30
CA GLN A 577 9.03 6.52 19.22
C GLN A 577 9.47 5.23 18.51
N ASP A 578 8.71 4.77 17.52
CA ASP A 578 9.01 3.54 16.74
C ASP A 578 10.34 3.59 15.97
N SER A 579 10.80 4.80 15.64
CA SER A 579 11.99 5.06 14.83
C SER A 579 13.20 5.53 15.63
N VAL A 580 13.04 5.88 16.92
CA VAL A 580 14.12 6.38 17.78
C VAL A 580 15.31 5.42 17.82
N ASP A 581 15.06 4.12 17.95
CA ASP A 581 16.12 3.10 17.96
C ASP A 581 17.02 3.15 16.71
N ALA A 582 16.43 3.41 15.55
CA ALA A 582 17.17 3.47 14.29
C ALA A 582 18.07 4.73 14.25
N PHE A 583 17.56 5.86 14.77
CA PHE A 583 18.35 7.09 14.90
C PHE A 583 19.42 6.96 15.99
N LEU A 584 19.13 6.34 17.14
CA LEU A 584 20.11 6.11 18.21
C LEU A 584 21.26 5.21 17.77
N LYS A 585 20.96 4.11 17.06
CA LYS A 585 21.98 3.21 16.51
C LYS A 585 22.78 3.86 15.38
N GLY A 586 22.16 4.77 14.63
CA GLY A 586 22.78 5.55 13.57
C GLY A 586 23.59 6.77 14.06
N LYS A 587 23.80 6.95 15.36
CA LYS A 587 24.59 8.07 15.91
C LYS A 587 25.98 8.10 15.26
N ASN A 588 26.44 9.27 14.83
CA ASN A 588 27.67 9.51 14.06
C ASN A 588 27.72 8.90 12.65
N SER A 589 26.62 8.36 12.13
CA SER A 589 26.53 7.90 10.74
C SER A 589 25.92 8.98 9.83
N GLN A 590 26.14 8.85 8.52
CA GLN A 590 25.57 9.76 7.53
C GLN A 590 24.06 9.52 7.37
N ALA A 591 23.26 10.48 7.81
CA ALA A 591 21.85 10.59 7.52
C ALA A 591 21.65 11.26 6.15
N PHE A 592 20.54 10.97 5.48
CA PHE A 592 20.18 11.65 4.23
C PHE A 592 19.03 12.60 4.48
N VAL A 593 19.24 13.88 4.17
CA VAL A 593 18.26 14.94 4.26
C VAL A 593 17.70 15.20 2.88
N PHE A 594 16.37 15.25 2.76
CA PHE A 594 15.64 15.51 1.52
C PHE A 594 14.83 16.79 1.69
N GLY A 595 15.06 17.77 0.81
CA GLY A 595 14.28 18.99 0.75
C GLY A 595 12.99 18.83 -0.06
N SER A 596 12.01 19.68 0.21
CA SER A 596 10.75 19.76 -0.52
C SER A 596 10.90 20.01 -2.03
N GLN A 597 12.03 20.59 -2.46
CA GLN A 597 12.34 20.87 -3.87
C GLN A 597 13.18 19.76 -4.56
N GLY A 598 13.23 18.56 -3.99
CA GLY A 598 14.02 17.44 -4.55
C GLY A 598 15.53 17.55 -4.29
N GLN A 599 15.95 18.52 -3.48
CA GLN A 599 17.32 18.63 -2.99
C GLN A 599 17.64 17.46 -2.04
N SER A 600 18.88 16.97 -2.07
CA SER A 600 19.33 15.94 -1.13
C SER A 600 20.76 16.17 -0.69
N GLY A 601 21.03 15.99 0.60
CA GLY A 601 22.37 16.10 1.17
C GLY A 601 22.63 15.01 2.21
N ALA A 602 23.85 14.51 2.26
CA ALA A 602 24.32 13.70 3.37
C ALA A 602 24.66 14.61 4.56
N ALA A 603 24.24 14.23 5.75
CA ALA A 603 24.41 15.02 6.96
C ALA A 603 24.80 14.13 8.14
N ALA A 604 25.55 14.66 9.11
CA ALA A 604 26.01 13.88 10.24
C ALA A 604 24.99 13.93 11.37
N LEU A 605 24.53 12.76 11.83
CA LEU A 605 23.65 12.67 12.99
C LEU A 605 24.46 12.93 14.28
N THR A 606 24.33 14.12 14.85
CA THR A 606 25.14 14.58 15.99
C THR A 606 24.50 14.25 17.33
N HIS A 607 23.19 14.51 17.46
CA HIS A 607 22.49 14.35 18.73
C HIS A 607 21.05 13.84 18.55
N VAL A 608 20.62 13.02 19.51
CA VAL A 608 19.23 12.59 19.65
C VAL A 608 18.88 12.81 21.11
N ASP A 609 17.90 13.66 21.39
CA ASP A 609 17.43 13.89 22.74
C ASP A 609 16.73 12.62 23.25
N PRO A 610 17.16 12.03 24.38
CA PRO A 610 16.52 10.86 24.95
C PRO A 610 15.13 11.14 25.54
N ARG A 611 14.70 12.40 25.66
CA ARG A 611 13.38 12.77 26.16
C ARG A 611 12.45 13.11 25.00
N GLY A 612 11.31 12.42 24.94
CA GLY A 612 10.22 12.80 24.05
C GLY A 612 9.55 14.08 24.55
N SER A 613 9.23 14.98 23.62
CA SER A 613 8.34 16.11 23.87
C SER A 613 6.92 15.76 23.42
N ASP A 614 5.94 16.20 24.19
CA ASP A 614 4.52 16.19 23.82
C ASP A 614 4.10 17.47 23.10
N PHE A 615 4.93 18.52 23.17
CA PHE A 615 4.60 19.84 22.67
C PHE A 615 5.50 20.21 21.51
N LEU A 616 4.88 20.74 20.45
CA LEU A 616 5.56 21.25 19.28
C LEU A 616 5.83 22.75 19.48
N ARG A 617 7.11 23.13 19.52
CA ARG A 617 7.55 24.52 19.67
C ARG A 617 7.33 25.32 18.39
N GLU A 618 7.46 24.66 17.25
CA GLU A 618 7.49 25.26 15.93
C GLU A 618 6.15 25.10 15.19
N PRO A 619 5.35 26.17 15.04
CA PRO A 619 3.98 26.06 14.51
C PRO A 619 3.94 25.60 13.05
N TYR A 620 4.95 25.89 12.24
CA TYR A 620 5.00 25.53 10.81
C TYR A 620 5.12 24.03 10.56
N LEU A 621 5.49 23.23 11.56
CA LEU A 621 5.46 21.77 11.46
C LEU A 621 4.07 21.18 11.72
N ALA A 622 3.14 21.95 12.27
CA ALA A 622 1.80 21.50 12.57
C ALA A 622 0.95 21.34 11.30
N ALA A 623 0.17 20.27 11.24
CA ALA A 623 -0.77 19.97 10.16
C ALA A 623 -1.81 21.08 9.94
N THR A 624 -2.18 21.81 11.00
CA THR A 624 -3.05 22.98 10.91
C THR A 624 -2.48 24.12 10.08
N TYR A 625 -1.15 24.22 9.96
CA TYR A 625 -0.44 25.19 9.13
C TYR A 625 0.14 24.57 7.85
N GLY A 626 -0.31 23.37 7.46
CA GLY A 626 0.18 22.65 6.28
C GLY A 626 1.46 21.84 6.51
N GLY A 627 1.90 21.70 7.77
CA GLY A 627 3.05 20.87 8.15
C GLY A 627 2.71 19.37 8.28
N PRO A 628 3.71 18.49 8.44
CA PRO A 628 3.51 17.05 8.44
C PRO A 628 3.10 16.44 9.80
N ILE A 629 3.03 17.23 10.89
CA ILE A 629 2.82 16.73 12.25
C ILE A 629 1.40 17.03 12.73
N ASN A 630 0.64 15.99 13.08
CA ASN A 630 -0.69 16.15 13.66
C ASN A 630 -0.59 16.68 15.10
N VAL A 631 -1.30 17.77 15.37
CA VAL A 631 -1.36 18.43 16.69
C VAL A 631 -2.79 18.77 17.08
N HIS A 632 -3.04 18.79 18.39
CA HIS A 632 -4.20 19.39 19.02
C HIS A 632 -3.82 20.77 19.53
N ILE A 633 -4.59 21.79 19.14
CA ILE A 633 -4.42 23.15 19.65
C ILE A 633 -5.12 23.23 21.00
N GLN A 634 -4.36 23.56 22.03
CA GLN A 634 -4.86 23.90 23.36
C GLN A 634 -4.53 25.36 23.63
N THR A 635 -5.41 26.08 24.33
CA THR A 635 -5.16 27.46 24.75
C THR A 635 -4.77 27.44 26.21
N ASP A 636 -3.60 27.99 26.55
CA ASP A 636 -3.18 28.13 27.94
C ASP A 636 -3.99 29.23 28.64
N ASN A 637 -3.92 29.27 29.97
CA ASN A 637 -4.51 30.31 30.82
C ASN A 637 -4.04 31.73 30.46
N THR A 638 -2.91 31.86 29.76
CA THR A 638 -2.33 33.10 29.25
C THR A 638 -2.75 33.44 27.81
N GLN A 639 -3.80 32.79 27.29
CA GLN A 639 -4.30 32.90 25.90
C GLN A 639 -3.29 32.54 24.79
N HIS A 640 -2.14 31.96 25.14
CA HIS A 640 -1.17 31.46 24.16
C HIS A 640 -1.61 30.11 23.60
N GLN A 641 -1.50 29.94 22.29
CA GLN A 641 -1.79 28.67 21.61
C GLN A 641 -0.62 27.70 21.82
N ILE A 642 -0.92 26.55 22.43
CA ILE A 642 0.01 25.45 22.62
C ILE A 642 -0.36 24.33 21.64
N PHE A 643 0.62 23.83 20.91
CA PHE A 643 0.45 22.73 19.96
C PHE A 643 0.88 21.41 20.61
N LYS A 644 -0.09 20.61 21.08
CA LYS A 644 0.17 19.28 21.65
C LYS A 644 0.16 18.23 20.54
N MET A 645 1.25 17.50 20.35
CA MET A 645 1.35 16.43 19.35
C MET A 645 0.46 15.23 19.72
N VAL A 646 -0.12 14.56 18.71
CA VAL A 646 -0.95 13.36 18.92
C VAL A 646 -0.12 12.19 19.46
N THR A 647 1.14 12.10 19.02
CA THR A 647 2.12 11.11 19.48
C THR A 647 3.36 11.83 19.96
N PRO A 648 3.96 11.45 21.10
CA PRO A 648 5.22 12.03 21.55
C PRO A 648 6.31 11.83 20.51
N ARG A 649 7.17 12.84 20.36
CA ARG A 649 8.30 12.81 19.40
C ARG A 649 9.59 13.23 20.08
N PHE A 650 10.69 12.68 19.59
CA PHE A 650 12.03 12.92 20.07
C PHE A 650 12.73 13.87 19.10
N GLU A 651 13.42 14.87 19.63
CA GLU A 651 14.18 15.82 18.82
C GLU A 651 15.55 15.23 18.48
N SER A 652 15.90 15.26 17.19
CA SER A 652 17.22 14.88 16.72
C SER A 652 17.86 16.02 15.98
N LYS A 653 19.06 16.42 16.41
CA LYS A 653 19.87 17.43 15.73
C LYS A 653 20.86 16.76 14.78
N ILE A 654 20.95 17.32 13.58
CA ILE A 654 21.75 16.81 12.48
C ILE A 654 22.52 17.98 11.89
N SER A 655 23.85 17.95 11.96
CA SER A 655 24.68 19.04 11.43
C SER A 655 24.85 18.85 9.91
N LEU A 656 24.56 19.91 9.14
CA LEU A 656 24.73 19.92 7.70
C LEU A 656 26.17 20.35 7.35
N PRO A 657 26.86 19.62 6.45
CA PRO A 657 28.18 20.04 6.01
C PRO A 657 28.08 21.36 5.21
N PRO A 658 29.16 22.17 5.15
CA PRO A 658 29.18 23.43 4.39
C PRO A 658 28.85 23.27 2.90
N GLU A 659 29.08 22.08 2.34
CA GLU A 659 28.74 21.73 0.95
C GLU A 659 27.23 21.64 0.70
N ALA A 660 26.42 21.55 1.76
CA ALA A 660 24.95 21.52 1.70
C ALA A 660 24.31 22.92 1.69
N ALA A 661 25.04 23.95 1.25
CA ALA A 661 24.62 25.35 1.17
C ALA A 661 23.39 25.63 0.26
N HIS A 662 22.80 24.61 -0.36
CA HIS A 662 21.56 24.71 -1.13
C HIS A 662 20.30 24.65 -0.26
N PHE A 663 20.41 24.21 1.00
CA PHE A 663 19.31 24.27 1.96
C PHE A 663 19.17 25.68 2.52
N VAL A 664 17.92 26.10 2.73
CA VAL A 664 17.58 27.43 3.25
C VAL A 664 17.02 27.31 4.67
N PRO A 665 17.42 28.18 5.62
CA PRO A 665 16.80 28.24 6.94
C PRO A 665 15.27 28.40 6.85
N GLY A 666 14.54 27.65 7.66
CA GLY A 666 13.06 27.59 7.66
C GLY A 666 12.48 26.62 6.63
N GLN A 667 13.29 25.98 5.79
CA GLN A 667 12.83 24.97 4.85
C GLN A 667 12.44 23.67 5.57
N LEU A 668 11.27 23.13 5.21
CA LEU A 668 10.84 21.79 5.63
C LEU A 668 11.63 20.72 4.89
N VAL A 669 12.16 19.76 5.66
CA VAL A 669 12.99 18.67 5.16
C VAL A 669 12.55 17.34 5.77
N TRP A 670 12.88 16.25 5.08
CA TRP A 670 12.71 14.89 5.57
C TRP A 670 14.07 14.28 5.82
N VAL A 671 14.27 13.73 7.01
CA VAL A 671 15.53 13.08 7.39
C VAL A 671 15.31 11.58 7.42
N ARG A 672 16.09 10.85 6.64
CA ARG A 672 16.16 9.39 6.71
C ARG A 672 17.28 8.95 7.63
N ALA A 673 16.98 8.00 8.52
CA ALA A 673 17.97 7.45 9.41
C ALA A 673 19.12 6.78 8.63
N PRO A 674 20.37 6.83 9.13
CA PRO A 674 21.51 6.18 8.50
C PRO A 674 21.34 4.65 8.42
N ASN A 675 21.45 4.10 7.22
CA ASN A 675 21.75 2.71 6.84
C ASN A 675 21.26 1.53 7.71
N HIS A 676 20.16 1.69 8.43
CA HIS A 676 19.49 0.59 9.12
C HIS A 676 18.15 0.32 8.43
N SER A 677 18.20 -0.44 7.35
CA SER A 677 17.01 -1.15 6.89
C SER A 677 16.64 -2.14 7.99
N ILE A 678 15.51 -1.91 8.65
CA ILE A 678 14.98 -2.84 9.64
C ILE A 678 14.62 -4.12 8.86
N PRO A 679 15.23 -5.28 9.16
CA PRO A 679 14.87 -6.51 8.48
C PRO A 679 13.41 -6.86 8.76
N ILE A 680 12.74 -7.50 7.79
CA ILE A 680 11.29 -7.75 7.84
C ILE A 680 10.88 -8.52 9.11
N TRP A 681 11.76 -9.40 9.63
CA TRP A 681 11.49 -10.14 10.87
C TRP A 681 11.45 -9.24 12.13
N GLN A 682 12.21 -8.14 12.16
CA GLN A 682 12.19 -7.18 13.28
C GLN A 682 10.90 -6.37 13.29
N ILE A 683 10.34 -6.05 12.13
CA ILE A 683 9.02 -5.41 12.01
C ILE A 683 7.94 -6.36 12.55
N ALA A 684 8.02 -7.64 12.21
CA ALA A 684 7.08 -8.66 12.66
C ALA A 684 7.11 -8.86 14.18
N SER A 685 8.30 -8.97 14.77
CA SER A 685 8.50 -9.16 16.22
C SER A 685 8.03 -7.96 17.02
N ARG A 686 8.39 -6.74 16.62
CA ARG A 686 7.91 -5.52 17.28
C ARG A 686 6.38 -5.40 17.28
N TRP A 687 5.73 -5.77 16.17
CA TRP A 687 4.27 -5.79 16.11
C TRP A 687 3.66 -6.83 17.07
N LEU A 688 4.28 -8.01 17.18
CA LEU A 688 3.85 -9.06 18.12
C LEU A 688 4.03 -8.61 19.58
N GLU A 689 5.19 -8.03 19.92
CA GLU A 689 5.50 -7.48 21.24
C GLU A 689 4.50 -6.37 21.61
N GLN A 690 4.27 -5.40 20.72
CA GLN A 690 3.32 -4.32 20.97
C GLN A 690 1.88 -4.83 21.18
N LYS A 691 1.46 -5.90 20.48
CA LYS A 691 0.16 -6.52 20.71
C LYS A 691 0.11 -7.32 21.99
N TRP A 692 1.20 -7.99 22.35
CA TRP A 692 1.33 -8.69 23.62
C TRP A 692 1.24 -7.71 24.80
N ASP A 693 2.01 -6.63 24.77
CA ASP A 693 2.04 -5.59 25.80
C ASP A 693 0.66 -4.92 25.97
N ASN A 694 -0.06 -4.66 24.87
CA ASN A 694 -1.42 -4.10 24.96
C ASN A 694 -2.43 -5.09 25.59
N VAL A 695 -2.27 -6.40 25.34
CA VAL A 695 -3.13 -7.43 25.96
C VAL A 695 -2.79 -7.61 27.44
N GLU A 696 -1.52 -7.46 27.81
CA GLU A 696 -1.05 -7.53 29.20
C GLU A 696 -1.41 -6.27 30.02
N LEU A 697 -1.50 -5.10 29.37
CA LEU A 697 -2.03 -3.87 29.98
C LEU A 697 -3.55 -3.93 30.19
N ASP A 698 -4.30 -4.50 29.24
CA ASP A 698 -5.75 -4.69 29.38
C ASP A 698 -6.09 -5.74 30.46
N SER A 699 -5.27 -6.78 30.64
CA SER A 699 -5.49 -7.81 31.68
C SER A 699 -5.13 -7.36 33.11
N HIS A 700 -4.42 -6.24 33.26
CA HIS A 700 -4.16 -5.59 34.54
C HIS A 700 -5.17 -4.49 34.90
N HIS A 701 -6.09 -4.17 33.98
CA HIS A 701 -7.18 -3.21 34.18
C HIS A 701 -8.58 -3.85 34.34
N GLU A 702 -8.68 -5.18 34.25
CA GLU A 702 -9.81 -5.97 34.78
C GLU A 702 -9.49 -6.53 36.17
#